data_AF-A0A5V0BN66-F1
#
_entry.id   AF-A0A5V0BN66-F1
#
_cell.length_a   1.000
_cell.length_b   1.000
_cell.length_c   1.000
_cell.angle_alpha   90.00
_cell.angle_beta   90.00
_cell.angle_gamma   90.00
#
_symmetry.space_group_name_H-M   'P 1'
#
loop_
_entity.id
_entity.type
_entity.pdbx_description
1 polymer ?
#
loop_
_entity_poly.entity_id
_entity_poly.type
_entity_poly.pdbx_seq_one_letter_code
_entity_poly.pdbx_strand_id
1 'polypeptide(L)'
;MIKLGTIEFDECLLDAIREDKLVIFAGAGVSKGSPSNLDDFVTLANKIAEGTGRTASVPLDRFLGELHHKGVSVHQRAVPLLTPTNSRPTSLHKDLIRLFKTGKNVRVVTTNFDLHFENAFESIFTDTSLPPHVYHAPALPRGQRFHGIVHVHGSIEFPEDMVLTDADFGRAYLTEGWARQFLVEVFRSYTVLFVGYSHDDMVMNYLARALPSDNVAGRFALTDKTENWRLLGITPLLFTKDAFSELNDSVKALADWTNRGALAWQTRITDIARETPPIDIENDIIGEIRLILSDPSKTRCFTAHACHNEWVYWLEQYGYLKPLFESSQIDECHTLLMNWLIKNFVTDHPNVIYGLIAAQGVRLNPLFWSNLIRNISLTEDKIPEPSALKRWVTILLSCIPENGDEIYNPLMWLAEQCSRQNQLPSVVRIFQVLIKHNIVLRSESFDPEHENIYIDYRLSAPHYHLNEIWGKCLEPHIQLIHSSLLTNLVCCFENIYQDLCSWDKVFTDWDPISDGRAAIEPHEQDRHPEDIDVLINITRDILHWLIVNNPTEGELWVAKLSLSEVAVLRRIAIHTISERQDLTSEKRLEWLLDHFDLHSLAEKHEIYHLAFKNYPLVNSDTRQRIIDKILTHQSSARSDWTEEQSTNRAHFDWLAWLEKCKPDCPYIQSKLSSLKFKYPEWQLDKYPDLNSWSETWTGSKSPGSKSPCSVDELLTWDPLEKLEYLLTFKGTSFRGPEREGLIGTVRAASQKNISWSFNLADILIEKSEYSTDLWPAIINGWAKANINLDDWHNILLKLEHSQLHSPHAYPISNLFLSIFEDQGKPYALETLEQVNTLAHSVWEAIEDNEDEPDNWLNVALNAPEGKIVQFWLHGLSQSQKLIPANGRTLIEPYIGWLTEVVQAPGRKGATGRSLLTSQLSWLSQLNKQWVLQHLIPLFNDDNDLNFTPAWDGFLSRGCSIPELQERLIPSYLSAISRFAVGSSRRKKFVNRFTELVLFYVDDPTSTLFPQFFQNATDDDRIEFARCIRLLLGTMQPEAVQQLCNRWLTHYWELRQQGIPTTLNDSEFKIMLEWLPTLGDAFPNVVSLITSARPITLENNVVPYLLRESGLVTKFPDATARLLVYLSQSISTMHNARYMVEISHRLTTLPSELRNQLDEELARKGFTV
;
A
#
# COMPACT_ATOMS: atom_id res chain seq x y z
N MET A 1 -7.85 6.50 -40.30
CA MET A 1 -7.88 7.67 -41.23
C MET A 1 -8.85 8.73 -40.71
N ILE A 2 -8.58 10.00 -40.99
CA ILE A 2 -9.39 11.16 -40.61
C ILE A 2 -9.62 12.04 -41.83
N LYS A 3 -10.87 12.42 -42.06
CA LYS A 3 -11.23 13.31 -43.16
C LYS A 3 -11.19 14.76 -42.68
N LEU A 4 -10.31 15.56 -43.28
CA LEU A 4 -10.17 16.99 -43.02
C LEU A 4 -10.32 17.73 -44.34
N GLY A 5 -11.45 18.42 -44.53
CA GLY A 5 -11.85 18.91 -45.85
C GLY A 5 -12.33 17.76 -46.72
N THR A 6 -11.75 17.58 -47.90
CA THR A 6 -12.11 16.49 -48.83
C THR A 6 -11.09 15.34 -48.86
N ILE A 7 -9.97 15.47 -48.14
CA ILE A 7 -8.87 14.49 -48.11
C ILE A 7 -8.92 13.64 -46.83
N GLU A 8 -8.72 12.33 -46.99
CA GLU A 8 -8.50 11.39 -45.88
C GLU A 8 -7.02 11.30 -45.53
N PHE A 9 -6.65 11.69 -44.31
CA PHE A 9 -5.29 11.62 -43.78
C PHE A 9 -5.08 10.34 -42.95
N ASP A 10 -3.92 9.72 -43.12
CA ASP A 10 -3.50 8.53 -42.38
C ASP A 10 -3.08 8.88 -40.93
N GLU A 11 -3.34 7.97 -39.99
CA GLU A 11 -2.98 8.16 -38.58
C GLU A 11 -1.48 8.22 -38.35
N CYS A 12 -0.69 7.44 -39.09
CA CYS A 12 0.76 7.46 -39.01
C CYS A 12 1.35 8.84 -39.36
N LEU A 13 0.68 9.60 -40.24
CA LEU A 13 1.07 10.96 -40.57
C LEU A 13 0.76 11.94 -39.42
N LEU A 14 -0.41 11.78 -38.79
CA LEU A 14 -0.82 12.61 -37.65
C LEU A 14 0.06 12.36 -36.42
N ASP A 15 0.42 11.11 -36.17
CA ASP A 15 1.33 10.76 -35.07
C ASP A 15 2.74 11.28 -35.34
N ALA A 16 3.22 11.23 -36.58
CA ALA A 16 4.49 11.85 -36.95
C ALA A 16 4.50 13.38 -36.76
N ILE A 17 3.38 14.06 -36.99
CA ILE A 17 3.23 15.49 -36.68
C ILE A 17 3.31 15.72 -35.17
N ARG A 18 2.63 14.89 -34.36
CA ARG A 18 2.62 15.00 -32.89
C ARG A 18 3.98 14.73 -32.25
N GLU A 19 4.72 13.77 -32.80
CA GLU A 19 6.04 13.35 -32.33
C GLU A 19 7.18 14.22 -32.87
N ASP A 20 6.89 15.31 -33.58
CA ASP A 20 7.88 16.14 -34.26
C ASP A 20 8.79 15.32 -35.21
N LYS A 21 8.24 14.30 -35.88
CA LYS A 21 8.93 13.42 -36.85
C LYS A 21 8.50 13.61 -38.31
N LEU A 22 7.65 14.59 -38.59
CA LEU A 22 7.25 14.94 -39.95
C LEU A 22 8.37 15.70 -40.69
N VAL A 23 8.56 15.35 -41.96
CA VAL A 23 9.32 16.15 -42.94
C VAL A 23 8.40 16.47 -44.13
N ILE A 24 8.31 17.74 -44.49
CA ILE A 24 7.64 18.16 -45.72
C ILE A 24 8.65 18.12 -46.87
N PHE A 25 8.33 17.37 -47.93
CA PHE A 25 9.10 17.35 -49.17
C PHE A 25 8.34 18.10 -50.26
N ALA A 26 8.78 19.31 -50.59
CA ALA A 26 8.09 20.20 -51.51
C ALA A 26 8.73 20.24 -52.90
N GLY A 27 7.89 20.21 -53.93
CA GLY A 27 8.28 20.38 -55.33
C GLY A 27 7.67 21.64 -55.98
N ALA A 28 7.96 21.80 -57.27
CA ALA A 28 7.58 23.00 -58.03
C ALA A 28 6.05 23.22 -58.09
N GLY A 29 5.24 22.17 -57.88
CA GLY A 29 3.79 22.26 -57.83
C GLY A 29 3.26 23.17 -56.71
N VAL A 30 4.00 23.36 -55.62
CA VAL A 30 3.62 24.26 -54.51
C VAL A 30 3.71 25.74 -54.92
N SER A 31 4.60 26.08 -55.85
CA SER A 31 4.86 27.45 -56.32
C SER A 31 4.10 27.84 -57.60
N LYS A 32 3.26 26.95 -58.16
CA LYS A 32 2.52 27.19 -59.41
C LYS A 32 1.29 28.11 -59.23
N GLY A 33 0.65 28.06 -58.06
CA GLY A 33 -0.56 28.84 -57.78
C GLY A 33 -0.30 30.33 -57.52
N SER A 34 -1.35 31.15 -57.62
CA SER A 34 -1.29 32.56 -57.20
C SER A 34 -1.07 32.67 -55.68
N PRO A 35 -0.23 33.59 -55.17
CA PRO A 35 0.47 34.67 -55.87
C PRO A 35 1.91 34.33 -56.35
N SER A 36 2.38 33.09 -56.20
CA SER A 36 3.74 32.69 -56.62
C SER A 36 3.87 32.65 -58.15
N ASN A 37 2.89 32.03 -58.84
CA ASN A 37 2.80 31.96 -60.31
C ASN A 37 4.11 31.57 -61.02
N LEU A 38 4.91 30.69 -60.41
CA LEU A 38 6.16 30.23 -61.02
C LEU A 38 5.88 29.15 -62.06
N ASP A 39 6.69 29.17 -63.12
CA ASP A 39 6.62 28.22 -64.22
C ASP A 39 7.04 26.81 -63.78
N ASP A 40 6.50 25.77 -64.42
CA ASP A 40 7.02 24.42 -64.27
C ASP A 40 8.40 24.26 -64.96
N PHE A 41 9.10 23.18 -64.64
CA PHE A 41 10.47 22.96 -65.13
C PHE A 41 10.56 22.91 -66.67
N VAL A 42 9.51 22.42 -67.34
CA VAL A 42 9.42 22.41 -68.82
C VAL A 42 9.35 23.82 -69.37
N THR A 43 8.49 24.66 -68.80
CA THR A 43 8.29 26.05 -69.22
C THR A 43 9.51 26.90 -68.90
N LEU A 44 10.14 26.68 -67.74
CA LEU A 44 11.40 27.29 -67.35
C LEU A 44 12.53 26.96 -68.34
N ALA A 45 12.70 25.68 -68.70
CA ALA A 45 13.73 25.26 -69.65
C ALA A 45 13.53 25.89 -71.05
N ASN A 46 12.27 26.05 -71.49
CA ASN A 46 11.96 26.76 -72.73
C ASN A 46 12.31 28.26 -72.65
N LYS A 47 12.01 28.93 -71.54
CA LYS A 47 12.36 30.35 -71.33
C LYS A 47 13.88 30.56 -71.23
N ILE A 48 14.62 29.64 -70.61
CA ILE A 48 16.09 29.68 -70.57
C ILE A 48 16.69 29.55 -71.98
N ALA A 49 16.08 28.69 -72.81
CA ALA A 49 16.48 28.47 -74.21
C ALA A 49 16.08 29.62 -75.16
N GLU A 50 15.27 30.58 -74.70
CA GLU A 50 14.82 31.70 -75.52
C GLU A 50 16.02 32.52 -76.04
N GLY A 51 16.00 32.83 -77.34
CA GLY A 51 17.10 33.50 -78.04
C GLY A 51 18.29 32.60 -78.41
N THR A 52 18.29 31.30 -78.08
CA THR A 52 19.35 30.34 -78.47
C THR A 52 19.05 29.58 -79.78
N GLY A 53 17.83 29.71 -80.32
CA GLY A 53 17.37 29.03 -81.54
C GLY A 53 17.01 27.55 -81.37
N ARG A 54 16.92 27.04 -80.12
CA ARG A 54 16.52 25.67 -79.79
C ARG A 54 15.25 25.66 -78.92
N THR A 55 14.46 24.60 -79.03
CA THR A 55 13.30 24.32 -78.18
C THR A 55 13.64 23.21 -77.19
N ALA A 56 13.07 23.24 -75.98
CA ALA A 56 13.38 22.23 -74.96
C ALA A 56 12.95 20.82 -75.41
N SER A 57 13.84 19.84 -75.21
CA SER A 57 13.60 18.42 -75.48
C SER A 57 13.85 17.60 -74.22
N VAL A 58 12.97 16.65 -73.90
CA VAL A 58 13.12 15.77 -72.73
C VAL A 58 14.16 14.66 -73.01
N PRO A 59 15.05 14.28 -72.07
CA PRO A 59 15.23 14.81 -70.71
C PRO A 59 15.74 16.26 -70.65
N LEU A 60 15.07 17.08 -69.84
CA LEU A 60 15.26 18.54 -69.80
C LEU A 60 16.61 18.96 -69.18
N ASP A 61 17.06 18.22 -68.18
CA ASP A 61 18.37 18.34 -67.54
C ASP A 61 19.52 18.18 -68.56
N ARG A 62 19.42 17.17 -69.44
CA ARG A 62 20.38 16.95 -70.53
C ARG A 62 20.34 18.08 -71.56
N PHE A 63 19.14 18.57 -71.89
CA PHE A 63 18.99 19.70 -72.81
C PHE A 63 19.64 20.98 -72.25
N LEU A 64 19.44 21.27 -70.97
CA LEU A 64 20.10 22.38 -70.29
C LEU A 64 21.62 22.17 -70.21
N GLY A 65 22.10 20.95 -69.99
CA GLY A 65 23.51 20.58 -70.07
C GLY A 65 24.13 20.84 -71.44
N GLU A 66 23.42 20.52 -72.53
CA GLU A 66 23.86 20.83 -73.90
C GLU A 66 23.96 22.34 -74.16
N LEU A 67 23.04 23.15 -73.60
CA LEU A 67 23.12 24.61 -73.68
C LEU A 67 24.32 25.14 -72.89
N HIS A 68 24.54 24.62 -71.69
CA HIS A 68 25.67 24.99 -70.84
C HIS A 68 27.02 24.68 -71.52
N HIS A 69 27.17 23.48 -72.11
CA HIS A 69 28.39 23.09 -72.83
C HIS A 69 28.68 23.97 -74.07
N LYS A 70 27.65 24.62 -74.64
CA LYS A 70 27.78 25.58 -75.74
C LYS A 70 28.08 27.01 -75.27
N GLY A 71 28.34 27.21 -73.98
CA GLY A 71 28.68 28.50 -73.39
C GLY A 71 27.49 29.37 -73.00
N VAL A 72 26.27 28.83 -72.95
CA VAL A 72 25.10 29.54 -72.42
C VAL A 72 25.15 29.49 -70.89
N SER A 73 25.12 30.65 -70.22
CA SER A 73 25.03 30.74 -68.75
C SER A 73 23.64 30.36 -68.25
N VAL A 74 23.34 29.05 -68.27
CA VAL A 74 22.03 28.46 -67.89
C VAL A 74 21.59 28.91 -66.49
N HIS A 75 22.47 28.80 -65.50
CA HIS A 75 22.20 29.16 -64.11
C HIS A 75 21.87 30.65 -63.94
N GLN A 76 22.68 31.53 -64.54
CA GLN A 76 22.43 32.99 -64.50
C GLN A 76 21.15 33.40 -65.24
N ARG A 77 20.76 32.69 -66.30
CA ARG A 77 19.50 32.92 -67.01
C ARG A 77 18.27 32.45 -66.24
N ALA A 78 18.41 31.46 -65.36
CA ALA A 78 17.31 30.95 -64.55
C ALA A 78 16.89 31.92 -63.43
N VAL A 79 17.84 32.63 -62.82
CA VAL A 79 17.60 33.54 -61.68
C VAL A 79 16.47 34.55 -61.91
N PRO A 80 16.47 35.39 -62.97
CA PRO A 80 15.41 36.38 -63.19
C PRO A 80 14.04 35.76 -63.52
N LEU A 81 14.01 34.53 -64.04
CA LEU A 81 12.78 33.81 -64.35
C LEU A 81 12.13 33.22 -63.08
N LEU A 82 12.96 32.89 -62.08
CA LEU A 82 12.56 32.34 -60.79
C LEU A 82 12.33 33.43 -59.71
N THR A 83 12.67 34.68 -60.00
CA THR A 83 12.47 35.85 -59.11
C THR A 83 11.59 36.97 -59.71
N PRO A 84 10.35 36.67 -60.18
CA PRO A 84 9.46 37.74 -60.60
C PRO A 84 9.12 38.68 -59.42
N THR A 85 9.13 39.99 -59.64
CA THR A 85 8.95 41.02 -58.60
C THR A 85 7.63 40.95 -57.82
N ASN A 86 6.61 40.29 -58.35
CA ASN A 86 5.30 40.11 -57.71
C ASN A 86 5.10 38.71 -57.09
N SER A 87 6.09 37.82 -57.21
CA SER A 87 6.02 36.46 -56.67
C SER A 87 6.10 36.49 -55.15
N ARG A 88 5.09 35.90 -54.48
CA ARG A 88 4.98 35.81 -53.02
C ARG A 88 4.60 34.39 -52.60
N PRO A 89 4.88 33.96 -51.36
CA PRO A 89 4.46 32.64 -50.89
C PRO A 89 2.93 32.48 -50.95
N THR A 90 2.48 31.32 -51.46
CA THR A 90 1.06 30.92 -51.44
C THR A 90 0.55 30.65 -50.02
N SER A 91 -0.78 30.58 -49.86
CA SER A 91 -1.38 30.11 -48.59
C SER A 91 -0.90 28.71 -48.23
N LEU A 92 -0.70 27.84 -49.23
CA LEU A 92 -0.18 26.49 -49.03
C LEU A 92 1.22 26.50 -48.40
N HIS A 93 2.13 27.40 -48.79
CA HIS A 93 3.44 27.53 -48.13
C HIS A 93 3.29 27.84 -46.64
N LYS A 94 2.38 28.77 -46.30
CA LYS A 94 2.11 29.15 -44.92
C LYS A 94 1.48 28.01 -44.14
N ASP A 95 0.49 27.33 -44.70
CA ASP A 95 -0.21 26.23 -44.03
C ASP A 95 0.71 25.01 -43.83
N LEU A 96 1.63 24.73 -44.76
CA LEU A 96 2.66 23.69 -44.58
C LEU A 96 3.65 24.03 -43.47
N ILE A 97 4.07 25.30 -43.35
CA ILE A 97 4.92 25.74 -42.23
C ILE A 97 4.15 25.68 -40.91
N ARG A 98 2.86 26.01 -40.91
CA ARG A 98 1.98 25.91 -39.74
C ARG A 98 1.83 24.47 -39.24
N LEU A 99 2.11 23.43 -40.02
CA LEU A 99 2.10 22.05 -39.50
C LEU A 99 3.14 21.81 -38.38
N PHE A 100 4.14 22.68 -38.26
CA PHE A 100 5.12 22.64 -37.19
C PHE A 100 4.73 23.59 -36.06
N LYS A 101 4.64 23.08 -34.82
CA LYS A 101 4.21 23.86 -33.65
C LYS A 101 5.16 25.00 -33.29
N THR A 102 6.47 24.80 -33.49
CA THR A 102 7.51 25.78 -33.16
C THR A 102 8.49 25.92 -34.31
N GLY A 103 9.06 27.12 -34.48
CA GLY A 103 10.07 27.39 -35.50
C GLY A 103 11.32 26.49 -35.37
N LYS A 104 11.65 26.03 -34.15
CA LYS A 104 12.78 25.12 -33.89
C LYS A 104 12.58 23.71 -34.45
N ASN A 105 11.34 23.29 -34.70
CA ASN A 105 11.00 21.93 -35.13
C ASN A 105 10.70 21.84 -36.63
N VAL A 106 10.72 22.97 -37.35
CA VAL A 106 10.46 23.01 -38.79
C VAL A 106 11.43 22.09 -39.53
N ARG A 107 10.91 21.24 -40.42
CA ARG A 107 11.70 20.36 -41.29
C ARG A 107 11.10 20.34 -42.68
N VAL A 108 11.60 21.23 -43.53
CA VAL A 108 11.19 21.32 -44.93
C VAL A 108 12.38 20.96 -45.80
N VAL A 109 12.15 20.06 -46.76
CA VAL A 109 13.09 19.70 -47.80
C VAL A 109 12.46 20.12 -49.11
N THR A 110 13.14 20.96 -49.88
CA THR A 110 12.61 21.50 -51.12
C THR A 110 13.57 21.29 -52.29
N THR A 111 12.97 21.03 -53.45
CA THR A 111 13.65 21.04 -54.75
C THR A 111 13.47 22.37 -55.47
N ASN A 112 12.68 23.29 -54.89
CA ASN A 112 12.47 24.61 -55.43
C ASN A 112 13.67 25.51 -55.11
N PHE A 113 13.98 26.40 -56.05
CA PHE A 113 15.07 27.36 -55.91
C PHE A 113 14.63 28.68 -55.27
N ASP A 114 13.32 28.94 -55.25
CA ASP A 114 12.72 30.14 -54.65
C ASP A 114 12.80 30.14 -53.11
N LEU A 115 12.67 31.33 -52.50
CA LEU A 115 12.77 31.53 -51.04
C LEU A 115 11.38 31.63 -50.37
N HIS A 116 10.34 31.01 -50.94
CA HIS A 116 8.96 31.18 -50.42
C HIS A 116 8.74 30.52 -49.07
N PHE A 117 9.46 29.45 -48.74
CA PHE A 117 9.32 28.80 -47.42
C PHE A 117 9.95 29.62 -46.30
N GLU A 118 11.04 30.32 -46.58
CA GLU A 118 11.71 31.27 -45.69
C GLU A 118 10.80 32.47 -45.43
N ASN A 119 10.27 33.06 -46.50
CA ASN A 119 9.29 34.15 -46.40
C ASN A 119 8.02 33.72 -45.65
N ALA A 120 7.57 32.47 -45.84
CA ALA A 120 6.44 31.92 -45.10
C ALA A 120 6.79 31.71 -43.61
N PHE A 121 7.98 31.20 -43.31
CA PHE A 121 8.49 31.02 -41.94
C PHE A 121 8.53 32.34 -41.18
N GLU A 122 9.14 33.38 -41.74
CA GLU A 122 9.22 34.71 -41.13
C GLU A 122 7.84 35.33 -40.90
N SER A 123 6.86 35.02 -41.78
CA SER A 123 5.49 35.52 -41.62
C SER A 123 4.70 34.82 -40.52
N ILE A 124 5.07 33.59 -40.14
CA ILE A 124 4.36 32.76 -39.15
C ILE A 124 5.04 32.85 -37.78
N PHE A 125 6.37 32.78 -37.72
CA PHE A 125 7.15 32.84 -36.49
C PHE A 125 7.79 34.22 -36.36
N THR A 126 7.10 35.13 -35.65
CA THR A 126 7.52 36.54 -35.49
C THR A 126 8.53 36.79 -34.37
N ASP A 127 8.92 35.74 -33.63
CA ASP A 127 9.94 35.85 -32.59
C ASP A 127 11.33 35.97 -33.23
N THR A 128 11.88 37.19 -33.23
CA THR A 128 13.15 37.55 -33.88
C THR A 128 14.39 36.96 -33.22
N SER A 129 14.23 36.23 -32.11
CA SER A 129 15.36 35.61 -31.38
C SER A 129 15.90 34.33 -32.04
N LEU A 130 15.18 33.74 -33.01
CA LEU A 130 15.52 32.47 -33.67
C LEU A 130 15.21 32.49 -35.18
N PRO A 131 16.14 32.93 -36.05
CA PRO A 131 15.96 32.84 -37.50
C PRO A 131 15.89 31.37 -37.96
N PRO A 132 15.23 31.06 -39.09
CA PRO A 132 15.20 29.70 -39.61
C PRO A 132 16.63 29.23 -39.93
N HIS A 133 16.95 28.00 -39.54
CA HIS A 133 18.15 27.35 -40.07
C HIS A 133 17.91 26.99 -41.54
N VAL A 134 18.61 27.65 -42.45
CA VAL A 134 18.51 27.37 -43.89
C VAL A 134 19.80 26.68 -44.35
N TYR A 135 19.64 25.59 -45.09
CA TYR A 135 20.74 24.80 -45.63
C TYR A 135 20.65 24.76 -47.16
N HIS A 136 21.73 25.13 -47.83
CA HIS A 136 21.83 25.09 -49.28
C HIS A 136 22.80 24.00 -49.71
N ALA A 137 22.44 23.28 -50.77
CA ALA A 137 23.39 22.43 -51.47
C ALA A 137 24.64 23.24 -51.88
N PRO A 138 25.86 22.65 -51.84
CA PRO A 138 26.15 21.26 -51.51
C PRO A 138 26.29 20.96 -49.99
N ALA A 139 26.25 21.98 -49.12
CA ALA A 139 26.51 21.86 -47.68
C ALA A 139 25.25 21.49 -46.86
N LEU A 140 24.75 20.26 -47.04
CA LEU A 140 23.56 19.76 -46.33
C LEU A 140 23.88 19.24 -44.91
N PRO A 141 22.92 19.28 -43.96
CA PRO A 141 23.10 18.77 -42.60
C PRO A 141 23.05 17.22 -42.57
N ARG A 142 23.27 16.63 -41.38
CA ARG A 142 23.04 15.19 -41.18
C ARG A 142 21.55 14.88 -41.23
N GLY A 143 21.13 14.01 -42.13
CA GLY A 143 19.71 13.76 -42.41
C GLY A 143 18.96 13.08 -41.27
N GLN A 144 19.65 12.48 -40.29
CA GLN A 144 19.03 11.87 -39.10
C GLN A 144 18.70 12.87 -37.96
N ARG A 145 19.29 14.08 -37.99
CA ARG A 145 19.14 15.13 -36.96
C ARG A 145 19.28 16.51 -37.60
N PHE A 146 18.25 16.97 -38.29
CA PHE A 146 18.18 18.33 -38.82
C PHE A 146 16.90 19.04 -38.40
N HIS A 147 16.96 20.37 -38.36
CA HIS A 147 15.85 21.29 -38.16
C HIS A 147 16.12 22.49 -39.07
N GLY A 148 15.16 22.89 -39.89
CA GLY A 148 15.31 23.96 -40.86
C GLY A 148 14.67 23.69 -42.22
N ILE A 149 14.98 24.59 -43.16
CA ILE A 149 14.60 24.50 -44.58
C ILE A 149 15.84 24.07 -45.37
N VAL A 150 15.73 23.01 -46.16
CA VAL A 150 16.84 22.39 -46.89
C VAL A 150 16.58 22.45 -48.38
N HIS A 151 17.41 23.22 -49.10
CA HIS A 151 17.42 23.32 -50.55
C HIS A 151 18.34 22.26 -51.15
N VAL A 152 17.79 21.08 -51.44
CA VAL A 152 18.57 19.92 -51.92
C VAL A 152 19.17 20.16 -53.31
N HIS A 153 18.49 20.97 -54.12
CA HIS A 153 18.93 21.38 -55.45
C HIS A 153 19.58 22.75 -55.47
N GLY A 154 19.86 23.38 -54.33
CA GLY A 154 20.39 24.74 -54.24
C GLY A 154 19.31 25.82 -54.29
N SER A 155 19.72 27.08 -54.18
CA SER A 155 18.81 28.24 -54.17
C SER A 155 19.24 29.32 -55.15
N ILE A 156 18.35 30.27 -55.42
CA ILE A 156 18.63 31.46 -56.23
C ILE A 156 19.74 32.36 -55.67
N GLU A 157 20.08 32.24 -54.38
CA GLU A 157 21.15 33.03 -53.75
C GLU A 157 22.54 32.58 -54.20
N PHE A 158 22.68 31.31 -54.57
CA PHE A 158 23.93 30.70 -55.04
C PHE A 158 23.68 30.01 -56.39
N PRO A 159 23.54 30.76 -57.50
CA PRO A 159 23.13 30.20 -58.78
C PRO A 159 24.05 29.09 -59.30
N GLU A 160 25.35 29.18 -59.03
CA GLU A 160 26.35 28.20 -59.49
C GLU A 160 26.23 26.83 -58.78
N ASP A 161 25.53 26.78 -57.64
CA ASP A 161 25.26 25.54 -56.89
C ASP A 161 23.87 24.96 -57.20
N MET A 162 23.09 25.60 -58.09
CA MET A 162 21.78 25.10 -58.50
C MET A 162 21.89 23.85 -59.37
N VAL A 163 21.08 22.84 -59.05
CA VAL A 163 21.01 21.58 -59.80
C VAL A 163 20.01 21.72 -60.94
N LEU A 164 20.50 22.11 -62.12
CA LEU A 164 19.68 22.33 -63.33
C LEU A 164 20.07 21.43 -64.50
N THR A 165 21.35 21.07 -64.63
CA THR A 165 21.88 20.27 -65.74
C THR A 165 22.13 18.82 -65.35
N ASP A 166 22.22 17.93 -66.33
CA ASP A 166 22.58 16.51 -66.10
C ASP A 166 23.92 16.33 -65.35
N ALA A 167 24.90 17.20 -65.62
CA ALA A 167 26.16 17.26 -64.87
C ALA A 167 25.94 17.61 -63.38
N ASP A 168 25.05 18.56 -63.08
CA ASP A 168 24.74 18.94 -61.71
C ASP A 168 24.01 17.82 -60.96
N PHE A 169 23.05 17.14 -61.63
CA PHE A 169 22.38 15.96 -61.07
C PHE A 169 23.38 14.82 -60.79
N GLY A 170 24.35 14.61 -61.70
CA GLY A 170 25.44 13.67 -61.51
C GLY A 170 26.30 14.00 -60.29
N ARG A 171 26.63 15.28 -60.09
CA ARG A 171 27.34 15.74 -58.88
C ARG A 171 26.54 15.50 -57.61
N ALA A 172 25.29 15.93 -57.60
CA ALA A 172 24.43 15.92 -56.43
C ALA A 172 24.15 14.52 -55.87
N TYR A 173 23.95 13.54 -56.75
CA TYR A 173 23.49 12.21 -56.35
C TYR A 173 24.52 11.09 -56.52
N LEU A 174 25.55 11.27 -57.38
CA LEU A 174 26.52 10.21 -57.70
C LEU A 174 27.93 10.53 -57.23
N THR A 175 28.56 11.60 -57.73
CA THR A 175 29.99 11.83 -57.49
C THR A 175 30.27 12.47 -56.13
N GLU A 176 29.66 13.61 -55.83
CA GLU A 176 29.77 14.26 -54.52
C GLU A 176 28.68 13.76 -53.55
N GLY A 177 27.50 13.41 -54.09
CA GLY A 177 26.51 12.59 -53.40
C GLY A 177 25.81 13.23 -52.21
N TRP A 178 25.92 14.55 -52.02
CA TRP A 178 25.31 15.27 -50.89
C TRP A 178 23.79 15.02 -50.79
N ALA A 179 23.08 15.08 -51.92
CA ALA A 179 21.63 14.90 -51.96
C ALA A 179 21.25 13.45 -51.64
N ARG A 180 22.01 12.49 -52.16
CA ARG A 180 21.80 11.05 -51.88
C ARG A 180 22.00 10.75 -50.40
N GLN A 181 23.11 11.19 -49.81
CA GLN A 181 23.44 10.90 -48.41
C GLN A 181 22.39 11.47 -47.46
N PHE A 182 22.02 12.74 -47.68
CA PHE A 182 20.99 13.41 -46.89
C PHE A 182 19.62 12.70 -46.99
N LEU A 183 19.13 12.46 -48.22
CA LEU A 183 17.79 11.92 -48.42
C LEU A 183 17.62 10.47 -47.94
N VAL A 184 18.65 9.63 -48.07
CA VAL A 184 18.62 8.26 -47.56
C VAL A 184 18.44 8.24 -46.04
N GLU A 185 19.11 9.16 -45.33
CA GLU A 185 18.94 9.29 -43.88
C GLU A 185 17.57 9.84 -43.50
N VAL A 186 17.09 10.88 -44.21
CA VAL A 186 15.75 11.45 -43.97
C VAL A 186 14.67 10.39 -44.14
N PHE A 187 14.70 9.63 -45.24
CA PHE A 187 13.73 8.57 -45.51
C PHE A 187 13.84 7.36 -44.59
N ARG A 188 14.90 7.24 -43.77
CA ARG A 188 15.01 6.20 -42.74
C ARG A 188 14.54 6.68 -41.37
N SER A 189 14.74 7.96 -41.07
CA SER A 189 14.53 8.52 -39.73
C SER A 189 13.19 9.24 -39.56
N TYR A 190 12.54 9.67 -40.64
CA TYR A 190 11.37 10.55 -40.59
C TYR A 190 10.23 10.10 -41.50
N THR A 191 9.01 10.44 -41.09
CA THR A 191 7.82 10.31 -41.93
C THR A 191 7.80 11.46 -42.92
N VAL A 192 7.66 11.17 -44.21
CA VAL A 192 7.75 12.20 -45.26
C VAL A 192 6.42 12.42 -45.97
N LEU A 193 6.01 13.68 -46.06
CA LEU A 193 4.86 14.12 -46.84
C LEU A 193 5.32 14.87 -48.10
N PHE A 194 5.12 14.27 -49.27
CA PHE A 194 5.39 14.87 -50.57
C PHE A 194 4.22 15.77 -51.00
N VAL A 195 4.54 17.03 -51.35
CA VAL A 195 3.56 18.03 -51.77
C VAL A 195 4.02 18.72 -53.04
N GLY A 196 3.18 18.72 -54.07
CA GLY A 196 3.49 19.36 -55.35
C GLY A 196 4.72 18.77 -56.07
N TYR A 197 5.10 17.53 -55.74
CA TYR A 197 6.23 16.83 -56.34
C TYR A 197 5.73 15.67 -57.21
N SER A 198 6.12 15.61 -58.47
CA SER A 198 5.64 14.59 -59.43
C SER A 198 6.50 13.33 -59.49
N HIS A 199 7.65 13.31 -58.81
CA HIS A 199 8.60 12.19 -58.79
C HIS A 199 9.07 11.77 -60.19
N ASP A 200 9.08 12.69 -61.16
CA ASP A 200 9.49 12.42 -62.55
C ASP A 200 11.02 12.37 -62.72
N ASP A 201 11.79 12.81 -61.72
CA ASP A 201 13.25 12.76 -61.74
C ASP A 201 13.74 11.30 -61.69
N MET A 202 14.54 10.89 -62.68
CA MET A 202 15.03 9.51 -62.78
C MET A 202 15.73 9.05 -61.49
N VAL A 203 16.50 9.93 -60.84
CA VAL A 203 17.31 9.59 -59.67
C VAL A 203 16.46 9.37 -58.41
N MET A 204 15.41 10.18 -58.20
CA MET A 204 14.50 10.03 -57.06
C MET A 204 13.65 8.76 -57.17
N ASN A 205 13.22 8.40 -58.38
CA ASN A 205 12.54 7.13 -58.67
C ASN A 205 13.36 5.91 -58.22
N TYR A 206 14.66 5.90 -58.52
CA TYR A 206 15.54 4.81 -58.08
C TYR A 206 15.81 4.84 -56.58
N LEU A 207 15.99 6.02 -56.00
CA LEU A 207 16.30 6.18 -54.58
C LEU A 207 15.11 5.79 -53.69
N ALA A 208 13.88 6.14 -54.08
CA ALA A 208 12.67 5.75 -53.38
C ALA A 208 12.43 4.23 -53.41
N ARG A 209 12.71 3.57 -54.54
CA ARG A 209 12.59 2.10 -54.73
C ARG A 209 13.69 1.30 -54.05
N ALA A 210 14.87 1.88 -53.86
CA ALA A 210 16.03 1.20 -53.28
C ALA A 210 16.01 1.13 -51.74
N LEU A 211 15.02 1.74 -51.08
CA LEU A 211 14.87 1.73 -49.63
C LEU A 211 13.87 0.64 -49.20
N PRO A 212 14.23 -0.26 -48.26
CA PRO A 212 13.40 -1.41 -47.88
C PRO A 212 12.06 -0.96 -47.29
N SER A 213 10.98 -1.65 -47.66
CA SER A 213 9.60 -1.39 -47.20
C SER A 213 9.36 -1.75 -45.73
N ASP A 214 10.20 -2.61 -45.15
CA ASP A 214 9.84 -3.39 -43.96
C ASP A 214 10.24 -2.74 -42.62
N ASN A 215 10.83 -1.53 -42.62
CA ASN A 215 11.31 -0.85 -41.40
C ASN A 215 11.34 0.68 -41.49
N VAL A 216 10.53 1.29 -42.36
CA VAL A 216 10.65 2.72 -42.70
C VAL A 216 9.44 3.53 -42.23
N ALA A 217 9.72 4.66 -41.56
CA ALA A 217 8.76 5.71 -41.25
C ALA A 217 7.88 6.06 -42.47
N GLY A 218 6.58 6.28 -42.25
CA GLY A 218 5.57 6.36 -43.32
C GLY A 218 5.89 7.41 -44.41
N ARG A 219 5.52 7.12 -45.66
CA ARG A 219 5.69 8.05 -46.79
C ARG A 219 4.35 8.32 -47.43
N PHE A 220 4.00 9.59 -47.57
CA PHE A 220 2.70 10.04 -48.05
C PHE A 220 2.86 11.05 -49.18
N ALA A 221 1.97 11.06 -50.16
CA ALA A 221 1.97 12.05 -51.24
C ALA A 221 0.58 12.62 -51.48
N LEU A 222 0.44 13.95 -51.46
CA LEU A 222 -0.79 14.63 -51.86
C LEU A 222 -0.86 14.67 -53.40
N THR A 223 -1.80 13.93 -53.99
CA THR A 223 -1.86 13.76 -55.45
C THR A 223 -3.29 13.58 -55.98
N ASP A 224 -3.51 14.02 -57.22
CA ASP A 224 -4.73 13.80 -58.01
C ASP A 224 -4.70 12.50 -58.82
N LYS A 225 -3.58 11.75 -58.77
CA LYS A 225 -3.34 10.53 -59.57
C LYS A 225 -3.26 9.29 -58.69
N THR A 226 -3.95 8.24 -59.11
CA THR A 226 -3.96 6.94 -58.40
C THR A 226 -2.83 5.99 -58.82
N GLU A 227 -2.15 6.25 -59.94
CA GLU A 227 -1.18 5.31 -60.54
C GLU A 227 0.28 5.57 -60.09
N ASN A 228 1.08 4.49 -60.00
CA ASN A 228 2.53 4.42 -59.72
C ASN A 228 3.08 4.82 -58.34
N TRP A 229 2.34 5.44 -57.43
CA TRP A 229 2.87 5.83 -56.09
C TRP A 229 3.11 4.64 -55.15
N ARG A 230 2.19 3.67 -55.10
CA ARG A 230 2.34 2.48 -54.24
C ARG A 230 3.55 1.62 -54.61
N LEU A 231 3.94 1.61 -55.89
CA LEU A 231 5.15 0.92 -56.37
C LEU A 231 6.46 1.57 -55.89
N LEU A 232 6.40 2.80 -55.40
CA LEU A 232 7.51 3.55 -54.80
C LEU A 232 7.55 3.44 -53.27
N GLY A 233 6.63 2.65 -52.68
CA GLY A 233 6.45 2.58 -51.22
C GLY A 233 5.88 3.88 -50.63
N ILE A 234 5.10 4.63 -51.41
CA ILE A 234 4.46 5.90 -51.01
C ILE A 234 2.94 5.74 -51.02
N THR A 235 2.29 6.11 -49.93
CA THR A 235 0.83 6.08 -49.77
C THR A 235 0.20 7.36 -50.36
N PRO A 236 -0.61 7.29 -51.43
CA PRO A 236 -1.23 8.46 -52.01
C PRO A 236 -2.42 8.95 -51.16
N LEU A 237 -2.46 10.25 -50.89
CA LEU A 237 -3.57 11.00 -50.29
C LEU A 237 -4.28 11.75 -51.42
N LEU A 238 -5.48 11.28 -51.78
CA LEU A 238 -6.15 11.66 -53.03
C LEU A 238 -6.97 12.94 -52.89
N PHE A 239 -6.88 13.83 -53.89
CA PHE A 239 -7.77 14.97 -54.08
C PHE A 239 -8.24 15.08 -55.55
N THR A 240 -9.30 15.84 -55.82
CA THR A 240 -9.84 15.96 -57.19
C THR A 240 -9.08 17.01 -58.03
N LYS A 241 -8.73 16.65 -59.28
CA LYS A 241 -7.85 17.42 -60.17
C LYS A 241 -8.34 18.84 -60.52
N ASP A 242 -9.65 19.04 -60.58
CA ASP A 242 -10.27 20.31 -60.97
C ASP A 242 -10.47 21.28 -59.79
N ALA A 243 -10.07 20.90 -58.57
CA ALA A 243 -10.31 21.66 -57.35
C ALA A 243 -9.05 21.77 -56.47
N PHE A 244 -7.96 22.39 -56.98
CA PHE A 244 -6.79 22.72 -56.15
C PHE A 244 -7.13 23.62 -54.93
N SER A 245 -8.30 24.27 -54.91
CA SER A 245 -8.87 24.89 -53.71
C SER A 245 -9.12 23.88 -52.60
N GLU A 246 -9.63 22.68 -52.91
CA GLU A 246 -9.88 21.62 -51.93
C GLU A 246 -8.60 21.10 -51.28
N LEU A 247 -7.49 21.03 -52.04
CA LEU A 247 -6.16 20.71 -51.49
C LEU A 247 -5.74 21.76 -50.46
N ASN A 248 -5.85 23.04 -50.82
CA ASN A 248 -5.49 24.14 -49.93
C ASN A 248 -6.38 24.16 -48.68
N ASP A 249 -7.68 23.95 -48.83
CA ASP A 249 -8.62 23.91 -47.72
C ASP A 249 -8.37 22.70 -46.80
N SER A 250 -8.02 21.54 -47.36
CA SER A 250 -7.72 20.33 -46.59
C SER A 250 -6.38 20.43 -45.83
N VAL A 251 -5.34 21.01 -46.45
CA VAL A 251 -4.05 21.27 -45.77
C VAL A 251 -4.21 22.37 -44.71
N LYS A 252 -5.01 23.40 -44.98
CA LYS A 252 -5.38 24.41 -43.99
C LYS A 252 -6.13 23.79 -42.81
N ALA A 253 -7.10 22.92 -43.06
CA ALA A 253 -7.83 22.19 -42.02
C ALA A 253 -6.88 21.32 -41.18
N LEU A 254 -5.91 20.66 -41.81
CA LEU A 254 -4.85 19.91 -41.12
C LEU A 254 -3.95 20.81 -40.26
N ALA A 255 -3.57 21.99 -40.77
CA ALA A 255 -2.79 22.97 -40.03
C ALA A 255 -3.57 23.57 -38.85
N ASP A 256 -4.84 23.90 -39.04
CA ASP A 256 -5.73 24.39 -37.98
C ASP A 256 -5.96 23.32 -36.91
N TRP A 257 -6.10 22.06 -37.32
CA TRP A 257 -6.23 20.92 -36.42
C TRP A 257 -4.95 20.68 -35.60
N THR A 258 -3.78 20.77 -36.24
CA THR A 258 -2.47 20.55 -35.61
C THR A 258 -2.13 21.64 -34.59
N ASN A 259 -2.48 22.89 -34.90
CA ASN A 259 -2.23 24.05 -34.03
C ASN A 259 -3.35 24.36 -33.06
N ARG A 260 -4.40 23.52 -33.00
CA ARG A 260 -5.49 23.73 -32.05
C ARG A 260 -4.92 23.61 -30.64
N GLY A 261 -4.92 24.71 -29.91
CA GLY A 261 -4.54 24.76 -28.49
C GLY A 261 -5.44 23.85 -27.65
N ALA A 262 -5.00 23.53 -26.43
CA ALA A 262 -5.74 22.70 -25.50
C ALA A 262 -7.11 23.30 -25.16
N LEU A 263 -7.19 24.62 -24.97
CA LEU A 263 -8.47 25.33 -24.73
C LEU A 263 -9.42 25.21 -25.93
N ALA A 264 -8.92 25.38 -27.16
CA ALA A 264 -9.73 25.24 -28.37
C ALA A 264 -10.19 23.79 -28.60
N TRP A 265 -9.35 22.80 -28.24
CA TRP A 265 -9.75 21.39 -28.20
C TRP A 265 -10.85 21.15 -27.18
N GLN A 266 -10.73 21.74 -25.99
CA GLN A 266 -11.76 21.63 -24.96
C GLN A 266 -13.10 22.23 -25.40
N THR A 267 -13.11 23.40 -26.05
CA THR A 267 -14.34 23.97 -26.64
C THR A 267 -14.96 23.00 -27.64
N ARG A 268 -14.17 22.49 -28.60
CA ARG A 268 -14.65 21.54 -29.60
C ARG A 268 -15.19 20.24 -29.01
N ILE A 269 -14.48 19.67 -28.03
CA ILE A 269 -14.90 18.44 -27.33
C ILE A 269 -16.20 18.70 -26.58
N THR A 270 -16.33 19.87 -25.95
CA THR A 270 -17.55 20.28 -25.23
C THR A 270 -18.74 20.39 -26.18
N ASP A 271 -18.55 20.99 -27.37
CA ASP A 271 -19.59 21.08 -28.40
C ASP A 271 -20.04 19.69 -28.85
N ILE A 272 -19.10 18.78 -29.14
CA ILE A 272 -19.40 17.40 -29.54
C ILE A 272 -20.13 16.65 -28.41
N ALA A 273 -19.61 16.72 -27.19
CA ALA A 273 -20.13 15.94 -26.06
C ALA A 273 -21.54 16.40 -25.61
N ARG A 274 -21.86 17.67 -25.77
CA ARG A 274 -23.19 18.22 -25.44
C ARG A 274 -24.27 17.89 -26.47
N GLU A 275 -23.89 17.51 -27.69
CA GLU A 275 -24.84 17.08 -28.72
C GLU A 275 -25.13 15.57 -28.62
N THR A 276 -26.16 15.10 -29.34
CA THR A 276 -26.42 13.66 -29.51
C THR A 276 -25.36 13.05 -30.44
N PRO A 277 -24.94 11.79 -30.22
CA PRO A 277 -23.92 11.16 -31.05
C PRO A 277 -24.34 11.06 -32.53
N PRO A 278 -23.38 11.13 -33.46
CA PRO A 278 -23.66 11.02 -34.88
C PRO A 278 -24.19 9.62 -35.24
N ILE A 279 -25.28 9.58 -36.01
CA ILE A 279 -25.96 8.34 -36.45
C ILE A 279 -25.37 7.82 -37.77
N ASP A 280 -24.80 8.71 -38.59
CA ASP A 280 -24.26 8.39 -39.91
C ASP A 280 -22.78 7.96 -39.83
N ILE A 281 -22.48 6.79 -40.39
CA ILE A 281 -21.14 6.16 -40.41
C ILE A 281 -20.18 6.97 -41.31
N GLU A 282 -20.70 7.74 -42.28
CA GLU A 282 -19.89 8.60 -43.15
C GLU A 282 -19.59 9.98 -42.53
N ASN A 283 -19.96 10.22 -41.27
CA ASN A 283 -19.74 11.49 -40.61
C ASN A 283 -18.27 11.66 -40.18
N ASP A 284 -17.62 12.71 -40.69
CA ASP A 284 -16.22 13.07 -40.43
C ASP A 284 -15.90 13.22 -38.91
N ILE A 285 -16.91 13.47 -38.07
CA ILE A 285 -16.79 13.60 -36.60
C ILE A 285 -16.41 12.27 -35.92
N ILE A 286 -16.75 11.10 -36.50
CA ILE A 286 -16.46 9.79 -35.87
C ILE A 286 -14.95 9.57 -35.71
N GLY A 287 -14.16 9.97 -36.71
CA GLY A 287 -12.70 9.93 -36.63
C GLY A 287 -12.13 10.87 -35.56
N GLU A 288 -12.77 12.03 -35.36
CA GLU A 288 -12.41 12.99 -34.30
C GLU A 288 -12.70 12.40 -32.91
N ILE A 289 -13.86 11.75 -32.71
CA ILE A 289 -14.23 11.08 -31.45
C ILE A 289 -13.26 9.94 -31.11
N ARG A 290 -12.85 9.11 -32.09
CA ARG A 290 -11.87 8.03 -31.86
C ARG A 290 -10.57 8.57 -31.25
N LEU A 291 -10.07 9.69 -31.76
CA LEU A 291 -8.86 10.33 -31.24
C LEU A 291 -9.06 11.00 -29.87
N ILE A 292 -10.27 11.50 -29.61
CA ILE A 292 -10.62 12.04 -28.29
C ILE A 292 -10.57 10.93 -27.25
N LEU A 293 -11.14 9.76 -27.58
CA LEU A 293 -11.21 8.60 -26.68
C LEU A 293 -9.89 7.83 -26.55
N SER A 294 -8.94 8.02 -27.47
CA SER A 294 -7.59 7.43 -27.38
C SER A 294 -6.62 8.26 -26.52
N ASP A 295 -7.01 9.46 -26.11
CA ASP A 295 -6.18 10.38 -25.31
C ASP A 295 -6.84 10.62 -23.94
N PRO A 296 -6.17 10.31 -22.81
CA PRO A 296 -6.77 10.44 -21.48
C PRO A 296 -7.23 11.86 -21.13
N SER A 297 -6.51 12.89 -21.57
CA SER A 297 -6.87 14.29 -21.31
C SER A 297 -8.10 14.70 -22.11
N LYS A 298 -8.19 14.30 -23.37
CA LYS A 298 -9.35 14.60 -24.21
C LYS A 298 -10.59 13.81 -23.77
N THR A 299 -10.43 12.52 -23.43
CA THR A 299 -11.50 11.65 -22.89
C THR A 299 -12.13 12.23 -21.63
N ARG A 300 -11.31 12.84 -20.77
CA ARG A 300 -11.75 13.52 -19.55
C ARG A 300 -12.61 14.74 -19.82
N CYS A 301 -12.20 15.56 -20.77
CA CYS A 301 -13.01 16.70 -21.21
C CYS A 301 -14.33 16.24 -21.83
N PHE A 302 -14.32 15.15 -22.60
CA PHE A 302 -15.51 14.55 -23.19
C PHE A 302 -16.47 14.05 -22.11
N THR A 303 -15.99 13.22 -21.19
CA THR A 303 -16.82 12.67 -20.09
C THR A 303 -17.31 13.73 -19.10
N ALA A 304 -16.64 14.89 -18.99
CA ALA A 304 -17.13 16.00 -18.18
C ALA A 304 -18.41 16.65 -18.75
N HIS A 305 -18.65 16.54 -20.06
CA HIS A 305 -19.75 17.23 -20.75
C HIS A 305 -20.78 16.31 -21.40
N ALA A 306 -20.44 15.04 -21.64
CA ALA A 306 -21.35 14.06 -22.22
C ALA A 306 -22.46 13.68 -21.23
N CYS A 307 -23.71 14.00 -21.55
CA CYS A 307 -24.86 13.75 -20.67
C CYS A 307 -26.02 13.00 -21.34
N HIS A 308 -26.02 12.86 -22.66
CA HIS A 308 -27.06 12.14 -23.41
C HIS A 308 -26.91 10.60 -23.28
N ASN A 309 -28.05 9.90 -23.08
CA ASN A 309 -28.09 8.43 -22.93
C ASN A 309 -27.60 7.72 -24.20
N GLU A 310 -27.82 8.32 -25.36
CA GLU A 310 -27.42 7.85 -26.68
C GLU A 310 -25.91 7.59 -26.78
N TRP A 311 -25.09 8.35 -26.04
CA TRP A 311 -23.64 8.14 -26.01
C TRP A 311 -23.25 6.77 -25.45
N VAL A 312 -24.01 6.22 -24.49
CA VAL A 312 -23.71 4.90 -23.94
C VAL A 312 -23.86 3.82 -25.02
N TYR A 313 -24.97 3.86 -25.77
CA TYR A 313 -25.23 2.92 -26.86
C TYR A 313 -24.22 3.09 -28.00
N TRP A 314 -23.84 4.32 -28.32
CA TRP A 314 -22.84 4.60 -29.34
C TRP A 314 -21.47 4.04 -28.95
N LEU A 315 -20.99 4.31 -27.73
CA LEU A 315 -19.70 3.81 -27.24
C LEU A 315 -19.65 2.28 -27.23
N GLU A 316 -20.77 1.64 -26.89
CA GLU A 316 -20.92 0.19 -26.93
C GLU A 316 -20.89 -0.36 -28.35
N GLN A 317 -21.65 0.23 -29.28
CA GLN A 317 -21.70 -0.19 -30.68
C GLN A 317 -20.30 -0.18 -31.34
N TYR A 318 -19.47 0.81 -31.02
CA TYR A 318 -18.09 0.92 -31.52
C TYR A 318 -17.06 0.17 -30.65
N GLY A 319 -17.47 -0.48 -29.56
CA GLY A 319 -16.63 -1.35 -28.74
C GLY A 319 -15.72 -0.66 -27.73
N TYR A 320 -15.90 0.64 -27.47
CA TYR A 320 -15.07 1.39 -26.51
C TYR A 320 -15.32 1.02 -25.04
N LEU A 321 -16.43 0.33 -24.74
CA LEU A 321 -16.77 -0.10 -23.38
C LEU A 321 -16.38 -1.56 -23.09
N LYS A 322 -15.97 -2.34 -24.11
CA LYS A 322 -15.68 -3.78 -23.97
C LYS A 322 -14.71 -4.11 -22.83
N PRO A 323 -13.59 -3.38 -22.63
CA PRO A 323 -12.65 -3.72 -21.55
C PRO A 323 -13.24 -3.61 -20.13
N LEU A 324 -14.35 -2.89 -19.94
CA LEU A 324 -15.05 -2.84 -18.66
C LEU A 324 -15.76 -4.15 -18.31
N PHE A 325 -15.90 -5.07 -19.27
CA PHE A 325 -16.59 -6.35 -19.15
C PHE A 325 -15.65 -7.55 -19.32
N GLU A 326 -14.35 -7.29 -19.53
CA GLU A 326 -13.28 -8.29 -19.66
C GLU A 326 -12.39 -8.33 -18.41
N SER A 327 -11.65 -9.42 -18.19
CA SER A 327 -10.76 -9.59 -17.03
C SER A 327 -9.38 -8.92 -17.19
N SER A 328 -9.17 -8.16 -18.26
CA SER A 328 -7.90 -7.50 -18.57
C SER A 328 -7.65 -6.26 -17.70
N GLN A 329 -6.39 -5.79 -17.68
CA GLN A 329 -6.09 -4.48 -17.12
C GLN A 329 -6.81 -3.38 -17.90
N ILE A 330 -7.37 -2.42 -17.16
CA ILE A 330 -8.08 -1.26 -17.71
C ILE A 330 -7.09 -0.09 -17.75
N ASP A 331 -7.01 0.60 -18.89
CA ASP A 331 -6.19 1.81 -19.02
C ASP A 331 -6.88 3.06 -18.42
N GLU A 332 -6.20 4.21 -18.48
CA GLU A 332 -6.72 5.46 -17.93
C GLU A 332 -7.99 5.95 -18.65
N CYS A 333 -8.07 5.81 -19.98
CA CYS A 333 -9.23 6.23 -20.77
C CYS A 333 -10.48 5.42 -20.38
N HIS A 334 -10.36 4.10 -20.29
CA HIS A 334 -11.45 3.24 -19.89
C HIS A 334 -11.84 3.47 -18.42
N THR A 335 -10.88 3.80 -17.54
CA THR A 335 -11.18 4.22 -16.17
C THR A 335 -12.02 5.51 -16.13
N LEU A 336 -11.74 6.49 -17.01
CA LEU A 336 -12.53 7.71 -17.14
C LEU A 336 -13.95 7.43 -17.64
N LEU A 337 -14.10 6.58 -18.66
CA LEU A 337 -15.40 6.14 -19.18
C LEU A 337 -16.21 5.38 -18.12
N MET A 338 -15.55 4.50 -17.34
CA MET A 338 -16.15 3.80 -16.22
C MET A 338 -16.72 4.78 -15.17
N ASN A 339 -15.89 5.73 -14.72
CA ASN A 339 -16.31 6.72 -13.72
C ASN A 339 -17.44 7.61 -14.24
N TRP A 340 -17.43 7.93 -15.53
CA TRP A 340 -18.51 8.65 -16.21
C TRP A 340 -19.83 7.87 -16.23
N LEU A 341 -19.79 6.58 -16.59
CA LEU A 341 -20.96 5.70 -16.54
C LEU A 341 -21.55 5.64 -15.13
N ILE A 342 -20.67 5.48 -14.14
CA ILE A 342 -21.04 5.40 -12.72
C ILE A 342 -21.71 6.69 -12.26
N LYS A 343 -21.07 7.84 -12.50
CA LYS A 343 -21.54 9.13 -12.00
C LYS A 343 -22.89 9.56 -12.60
N ASN A 344 -23.12 9.29 -13.88
CA ASN A 344 -24.23 9.87 -14.63
C ASN A 344 -25.43 8.92 -14.83
N PHE A 345 -25.22 7.59 -14.86
CA PHE A 345 -26.29 6.67 -15.28
C PHE A 345 -26.66 5.61 -14.23
N VAL A 346 -25.79 5.26 -13.27
CA VAL A 346 -26.07 4.15 -12.33
C VAL A 346 -27.28 4.39 -11.43
N THR A 347 -27.44 5.62 -10.92
CA THR A 347 -28.61 5.98 -10.10
C THR A 347 -29.75 6.56 -10.94
N ASP A 348 -29.44 7.47 -11.86
CA ASP A 348 -30.46 8.25 -12.59
C ASP A 348 -31.10 7.46 -13.76
N HIS A 349 -30.32 6.59 -14.42
CA HIS A 349 -30.73 5.83 -15.60
C HIS A 349 -30.28 4.35 -15.56
N PRO A 350 -30.62 3.59 -14.50
CA PRO A 350 -30.07 2.25 -14.26
C PRO A 350 -30.37 1.23 -15.37
N ASN A 351 -31.50 1.38 -16.08
CA ASN A 351 -31.89 0.49 -17.17
C ASN A 351 -30.90 0.52 -18.35
N VAL A 352 -30.22 1.65 -18.58
CA VAL A 352 -29.19 1.78 -19.62
C VAL A 352 -28.01 0.85 -19.28
N ILE A 353 -27.56 0.87 -18.02
CA ILE A 353 -26.46 0.01 -17.57
C ILE A 353 -26.89 -1.46 -17.49
N TYR A 354 -28.14 -1.76 -17.12
CA TYR A 354 -28.66 -3.14 -17.19
C TYR A 354 -28.62 -3.69 -18.62
N GLY A 355 -29.05 -2.89 -19.60
CA GLY A 355 -28.98 -3.26 -21.01
C GLY A 355 -27.55 -3.52 -21.48
N LEU A 356 -26.61 -2.69 -21.03
CA LEU A 356 -25.18 -2.83 -21.33
C LEU A 356 -24.59 -4.13 -20.74
N ILE A 357 -24.84 -4.40 -19.45
CA ILE A 357 -24.39 -5.63 -18.79
C ILE A 357 -25.01 -6.88 -19.44
N ALA A 358 -26.29 -6.80 -19.83
CA ALA A 358 -26.98 -7.89 -20.51
C ALA A 358 -26.38 -8.17 -21.90
N ALA A 359 -26.07 -7.13 -22.68
CA ALA A 359 -25.42 -7.26 -23.99
C ALA A 359 -24.03 -7.93 -23.90
N GLN A 360 -23.34 -7.74 -22.77
CA GLN A 360 -22.01 -8.26 -22.49
C GLN A 360 -22.00 -9.61 -21.73
N GLY A 361 -23.16 -10.26 -21.63
CA GLY A 361 -23.26 -11.61 -21.06
C GLY A 361 -23.09 -11.67 -19.54
N VAL A 362 -23.45 -10.59 -18.81
CA VAL A 362 -23.42 -10.53 -17.33
C VAL A 362 -22.01 -10.79 -16.77
N ARG A 363 -21.03 -10.11 -17.36
CA ARG A 363 -19.64 -10.08 -16.88
C ARG A 363 -19.30 -8.67 -16.45
N LEU A 364 -18.36 -8.51 -15.52
CA LEU A 364 -17.83 -7.20 -15.13
C LEU A 364 -16.35 -7.35 -14.84
N ASN A 365 -15.56 -6.37 -15.25
CA ASN A 365 -14.19 -6.25 -14.78
C ASN A 365 -14.18 -6.04 -13.25
N PRO A 366 -13.22 -6.60 -12.50
CA PRO A 366 -13.18 -6.47 -11.04
C PRO A 366 -13.17 -5.01 -10.54
N LEU A 367 -12.47 -4.12 -11.24
CA LEU A 367 -12.42 -2.70 -10.89
C LEU A 367 -13.78 -2.03 -11.12
N PHE A 368 -14.47 -2.37 -12.21
CA PHE A 368 -15.79 -1.83 -12.50
C PHE A 368 -16.83 -2.34 -11.50
N TRP A 369 -16.80 -3.64 -11.17
CA TRP A 369 -17.65 -4.25 -10.16
C TRP A 369 -17.53 -3.56 -8.79
N SER A 370 -16.30 -3.36 -8.31
CA SER A 370 -16.05 -2.71 -7.02
C SER A 370 -16.49 -1.24 -7.00
N ASN A 371 -16.18 -0.46 -8.05
CA ASN A 371 -16.58 0.94 -8.11
C ASN A 371 -18.11 1.13 -8.27
N LEU A 372 -18.80 0.23 -8.97
CA LEU A 372 -20.27 0.21 -9.03
C LEU A 372 -20.88 0.05 -7.64
N ILE A 373 -20.43 -0.96 -6.89
CA ILE A 373 -20.91 -1.21 -5.52
C ILE A 373 -20.61 -0.01 -4.63
N ARG A 374 -19.40 0.54 -4.70
CA ARG A 374 -19.00 1.72 -3.91
C ARG A 374 -19.95 2.90 -4.17
N ASN A 375 -20.27 3.18 -5.43
CA ASN A 375 -21.15 4.28 -5.79
C ASN A 375 -22.59 4.05 -5.31
N ILE A 376 -23.14 2.85 -5.50
CA ILE A 376 -24.49 2.46 -5.06
C ILE A 376 -24.64 2.57 -3.53
N SER A 377 -23.56 2.29 -2.80
CA SER A 377 -23.60 2.09 -1.35
C SER A 377 -23.17 3.30 -0.53
N LEU A 378 -22.18 4.07 -1.00
CA LEU A 378 -21.54 5.15 -0.23
C LEU A 378 -21.89 6.58 -0.70
N THR A 379 -22.59 6.73 -1.83
CA THR A 379 -22.94 8.07 -2.33
C THR A 379 -24.21 8.57 -1.63
N GLU A 380 -24.06 9.50 -0.69
CA GLU A 380 -25.19 10.03 0.10
C GLU A 380 -26.16 10.88 -0.74
N ASP A 381 -25.66 11.57 -1.76
CA ASP A 381 -26.46 12.50 -2.58
C ASP A 381 -27.37 11.81 -3.61
N LYS A 382 -27.10 10.54 -3.96
CA LYS A 382 -27.77 9.81 -5.07
C LYS A 382 -28.02 8.35 -4.71
N ILE A 383 -29.01 8.14 -3.84
CA ILE A 383 -29.41 6.81 -3.38
C ILE A 383 -30.33 6.14 -4.42
N PRO A 384 -30.04 4.90 -4.88
CA PRO A 384 -30.91 4.19 -5.81
C PRO A 384 -32.28 3.85 -5.22
N GLU A 385 -33.31 3.93 -6.05
CA GLU A 385 -34.67 3.47 -5.74
C GLU A 385 -34.68 2.00 -5.27
N PRO A 386 -35.54 1.60 -4.31
CA PRO A 386 -35.54 0.25 -3.74
C PRO A 386 -35.69 -0.88 -4.78
N SER A 387 -36.46 -0.64 -5.84
CA SER A 387 -36.63 -1.61 -6.93
C SER A 387 -35.37 -1.77 -7.80
N ALA A 388 -34.63 -0.69 -8.01
CA ALA A 388 -33.36 -0.69 -8.72
C ALA A 388 -32.27 -1.35 -7.86
N LEU A 389 -32.23 -1.07 -6.55
CA LEU A 389 -31.29 -1.69 -5.62
C LEU A 389 -31.40 -3.22 -5.61
N LYS A 390 -32.62 -3.78 -5.59
CA LYS A 390 -32.84 -5.25 -5.68
C LYS A 390 -32.25 -5.86 -6.96
N ARG A 391 -32.44 -5.17 -8.09
CA ARG A 391 -31.90 -5.60 -9.40
C ARG A 391 -30.38 -5.53 -9.38
N TRP A 392 -29.81 -4.44 -8.84
CA TRP A 392 -28.38 -4.28 -8.67
C TRP A 392 -27.77 -5.40 -7.84
N VAL A 393 -28.34 -5.73 -6.69
CA VAL A 393 -27.87 -6.85 -5.86
C VAL A 393 -27.88 -8.15 -6.66
N THR A 394 -28.95 -8.44 -7.40
CA THR A 394 -29.04 -9.67 -8.20
C THR A 394 -27.96 -9.75 -9.28
N ILE A 395 -27.73 -8.65 -10.00
CA ILE A 395 -26.72 -8.58 -11.07
C ILE A 395 -25.31 -8.67 -10.47
N LEU A 396 -25.01 -7.86 -9.46
CA LEU A 396 -23.66 -7.76 -8.88
C LEU A 396 -23.22 -9.05 -8.20
N LEU A 397 -24.14 -9.78 -7.54
CA LEU A 397 -23.84 -11.10 -6.98
C LEU A 397 -23.65 -12.18 -8.06
N SER A 398 -24.12 -11.95 -9.30
CA SER A 398 -23.87 -12.86 -10.43
C SER A 398 -22.54 -12.55 -11.15
N CYS A 399 -21.97 -11.37 -10.92
CA CYS A 399 -20.74 -10.88 -11.54
C CYS A 399 -19.54 -10.82 -10.57
N ILE A 400 -19.52 -11.65 -9.52
CA ILE A 400 -18.46 -11.62 -8.51
C ILE A 400 -17.12 -12.02 -9.16
N PRO A 401 -16.04 -11.23 -8.98
CA PRO A 401 -14.71 -11.57 -9.51
C PRO A 401 -14.13 -12.86 -8.90
N GLU A 402 -13.49 -13.70 -9.71
CA GLU A 402 -12.87 -14.97 -9.26
C GLU A 402 -11.57 -14.76 -8.46
N ASN A 403 -10.77 -13.72 -8.78
CA ASN A 403 -9.44 -13.48 -8.21
C ASN A 403 -9.31 -12.10 -7.51
N GLY A 404 -10.37 -11.63 -6.86
CA GLY A 404 -10.35 -10.33 -6.16
C GLY A 404 -9.87 -10.47 -4.71
N ASP A 405 -8.74 -9.85 -4.37
CA ASP A 405 -8.41 -9.59 -2.97
C ASP A 405 -9.53 -8.73 -2.35
N GLU A 406 -10.07 -9.17 -1.22
CA GLU A 406 -11.05 -8.43 -0.41
C GLU A 406 -12.45 -8.17 -1.02
N ILE A 407 -13.06 -9.15 -1.72
CA ILE A 407 -14.45 -9.05 -2.21
C ILE A 407 -15.49 -8.72 -1.12
N TYR A 408 -15.19 -8.99 0.15
CA TYR A 408 -16.09 -8.74 1.26
C TYR A 408 -16.33 -7.24 1.51
N ASN A 409 -15.34 -6.37 1.30
CA ASN A 409 -15.45 -4.93 1.59
C ASN A 409 -16.57 -4.25 0.78
N PRO A 410 -16.62 -4.39 -0.56
CA PRO A 410 -17.76 -3.88 -1.33
C PRO A 410 -19.10 -4.48 -0.91
N LEU A 411 -19.16 -5.80 -0.67
CA LEU A 411 -20.40 -6.48 -0.29
C LEU A 411 -20.93 -6.03 1.08
N MET A 412 -20.06 -5.70 2.02
CA MET A 412 -20.43 -5.08 3.30
C MET A 412 -21.17 -3.76 3.09
N TRP A 413 -20.61 -2.85 2.29
CA TRP A 413 -21.25 -1.57 1.99
C TRP A 413 -22.62 -1.78 1.33
N LEU A 414 -22.72 -2.74 0.41
CA LEU A 414 -23.98 -3.08 -0.25
C LEU A 414 -25.03 -3.63 0.72
N ALA A 415 -24.62 -4.48 1.66
CA ALA A 415 -25.48 -5.05 2.70
C ALA A 415 -26.02 -3.95 3.64
N GLU A 416 -25.16 -3.04 4.09
CA GLU A 416 -25.56 -1.89 4.92
C GLU A 416 -26.56 -1.00 4.19
N GLN A 417 -26.32 -0.71 2.90
CA GLN A 417 -27.24 0.11 2.11
C GLN A 417 -28.60 -0.58 1.91
N CYS A 418 -28.61 -1.89 1.67
CA CYS A 418 -29.85 -2.67 1.60
C CYS A 418 -30.60 -2.65 2.94
N SER A 419 -29.87 -2.73 4.06
CA SER A 419 -30.44 -2.66 5.41
C SER A 419 -31.10 -1.29 5.66
N ARG A 420 -30.43 -0.18 5.33
CA ARG A 420 -30.98 1.19 5.45
C ARG A 420 -32.29 1.38 4.68
N GLN A 421 -32.47 0.66 3.57
CA GLN A 421 -33.70 0.70 2.77
C GLN A 421 -34.70 -0.43 3.09
N ASN A 422 -34.54 -1.15 4.21
CA ASN A 422 -35.37 -2.28 4.63
C ASN A 422 -35.48 -3.41 3.59
N GLN A 423 -34.42 -3.65 2.81
CA GLN A 423 -34.36 -4.70 1.79
C GLN A 423 -33.73 -6.00 2.33
N LEU A 424 -34.29 -6.54 3.42
CA LEU A 424 -33.76 -7.70 4.14
C LEU A 424 -33.49 -8.94 3.28
N PRO A 425 -34.34 -9.34 2.31
CA PRO A 425 -34.03 -10.49 1.45
C PRO A 425 -32.74 -10.31 0.63
N SER A 426 -32.40 -9.06 0.28
CA SER A 426 -31.14 -8.75 -0.41
C SER A 426 -29.95 -8.86 0.53
N VAL A 427 -30.09 -8.40 1.78
CA VAL A 427 -29.06 -8.56 2.82
C VAL A 427 -28.79 -10.04 3.09
N VAL A 428 -29.83 -10.87 3.22
CA VAL A 428 -29.67 -12.33 3.39
C VAL A 428 -28.93 -12.95 2.20
N ARG A 429 -29.23 -12.53 0.96
CA ARG A 429 -28.54 -13.04 -0.23
C ARG A 429 -27.08 -12.61 -0.32
N ILE A 430 -26.74 -11.40 0.13
CA ILE A 430 -25.35 -10.95 0.24
C ILE A 430 -24.63 -11.75 1.33
N PHE A 431 -25.27 -11.94 2.49
CA PHE A 431 -24.71 -12.72 3.59
C PHE A 431 -24.45 -14.18 3.17
N GLN A 432 -25.37 -14.80 2.42
CA GLN A 432 -25.17 -16.13 1.81
C GLN A 432 -23.87 -16.22 0.99
N VAL A 433 -23.49 -15.16 0.27
CA VAL A 433 -22.25 -15.12 -0.49
C VAL A 433 -21.04 -14.98 0.43
N LEU A 434 -21.13 -14.15 1.47
CA LEU A 434 -20.04 -13.91 2.42
C LEU A 434 -19.70 -15.14 3.28
N ILE A 435 -20.69 -16.00 3.53
CA ILE A 435 -20.48 -17.26 4.28
C ILE A 435 -20.08 -18.44 3.40
N LYS A 436 -19.93 -18.27 2.07
CA LYS A 436 -19.43 -19.36 1.22
C LYS A 436 -18.02 -19.74 1.62
N HIS A 437 -17.76 -21.03 1.76
CA HIS A 437 -16.43 -21.55 2.02
C HIS A 437 -15.69 -21.84 0.71
N ASN A 438 -14.37 -21.68 0.76
CA ASN A 438 -13.44 -22.11 -0.28
C ASN A 438 -12.45 -23.10 0.35
N ILE A 439 -12.06 -24.12 -0.42
CA ILE A 439 -11.06 -25.11 0.00
C ILE A 439 -9.67 -24.51 -0.20
N VAL A 440 -8.84 -24.60 0.83
CA VAL A 440 -7.44 -24.19 0.82
C VAL A 440 -6.56 -25.43 0.92
N LEU A 441 -5.71 -25.64 -0.09
CA LEU A 441 -4.69 -26.69 -0.05
C LEU A 441 -3.48 -26.21 0.75
N ARG A 442 -3.05 -27.00 1.73
CA ARG A 442 -1.83 -26.76 2.50
C ARG A 442 -0.86 -27.92 2.35
N SER A 443 0.43 -27.59 2.37
CA SER A 443 1.52 -28.56 2.39
C SER A 443 2.51 -28.11 3.46
N GLU A 444 2.93 -29.02 4.33
CA GLU A 444 3.92 -28.73 5.37
C GLU A 444 5.32 -28.52 4.78
N SER A 445 5.61 -29.13 3.64
CA SER A 445 6.84 -28.94 2.88
C SER A 445 6.62 -29.20 1.38
N PHE A 446 7.55 -28.75 0.52
CA PHE A 446 7.60 -29.13 -0.89
C PHE A 446 8.81 -30.06 -1.11
N ASP A 447 8.87 -31.12 -0.29
CA ASP A 447 9.93 -32.13 -0.28
C ASP A 447 9.34 -33.50 -0.67
N PRO A 448 9.87 -34.19 -1.70
CA PRO A 448 9.39 -35.51 -2.12
C PRO A 448 9.46 -36.59 -1.03
N GLU A 449 10.21 -36.39 0.06
CA GLU A 449 10.25 -37.34 1.19
C GLU A 449 9.16 -37.11 2.25
N HIS A 450 8.44 -35.96 2.21
CA HIS A 450 7.43 -35.57 3.19
C HIS A 450 6.18 -34.95 2.52
N GLU A 451 5.55 -35.65 1.59
CA GLU A 451 4.29 -35.24 0.95
C GLU A 451 3.08 -35.38 1.89
N ASN A 452 2.93 -34.48 2.85
CA ASN A 452 1.69 -34.32 3.63
C ASN A 452 0.87 -33.15 3.07
N ILE A 453 0.02 -33.43 2.09
CA ILE A 453 -0.99 -32.49 1.59
C ILE A 453 -2.26 -32.65 2.44
N TYR A 454 -2.79 -31.54 2.94
CA TYR A 454 -4.08 -31.52 3.62
C TYR A 454 -4.93 -30.35 3.18
N ILE A 455 -6.25 -30.48 3.35
CA ILE A 455 -7.19 -29.40 3.10
C ILE A 455 -7.54 -28.66 4.38
N ASP A 456 -7.83 -27.38 4.20
CA ASP A 456 -8.42 -26.48 5.16
C ASP A 456 -9.56 -25.72 4.48
N TYR A 457 -10.42 -25.04 5.24
CA TYR A 457 -11.49 -24.22 4.69
C TYR A 457 -11.30 -22.75 5.07
N ARG A 458 -11.78 -21.85 4.22
CA ARG A 458 -11.83 -20.42 4.51
C ARG A 458 -13.15 -19.83 4.07
N LEU A 459 -13.82 -19.09 4.95
CA LEU A 459 -15.04 -18.35 4.57
C LEU A 459 -14.67 -17.15 3.70
N SER A 460 -15.61 -16.71 2.86
CA SER A 460 -15.39 -15.60 1.92
C SER A 460 -15.25 -14.24 2.63
N ALA A 461 -15.65 -14.13 3.89
CA ALA A 461 -15.47 -12.96 4.74
C ALA A 461 -15.00 -13.36 6.14
N PRO A 462 -14.13 -12.55 6.78
CA PRO A 462 -13.59 -12.89 8.09
C PRO A 462 -14.56 -12.53 9.24
N HIS A 463 -14.29 -13.07 10.44
CA HIS A 463 -15.08 -13.00 11.66
C HIS A 463 -15.66 -11.61 11.94
N TYR A 464 -14.84 -10.55 11.86
CA TYR A 464 -15.27 -9.18 12.12
C TYR A 464 -16.41 -8.74 11.19
N HIS A 465 -16.26 -8.95 9.88
CA HIS A 465 -17.22 -8.50 8.87
C HIS A 465 -18.56 -9.26 8.97
N LEU A 466 -18.49 -10.57 9.22
CA LEU A 466 -19.69 -11.39 9.41
C LEU A 466 -20.49 -10.93 10.64
N ASN A 467 -19.82 -10.67 11.76
CA ASN A 467 -20.47 -10.15 12.97
C ASN A 467 -21.07 -8.76 12.79
N GLU A 468 -20.38 -7.89 12.06
CA GLU A 468 -20.87 -6.54 11.76
C GLU A 468 -22.18 -6.57 10.98
N ILE A 469 -22.29 -7.40 9.93
CA ILE A 469 -23.58 -7.56 9.21
C ILE A 469 -24.64 -8.18 10.11
N TRP A 470 -24.28 -9.20 10.88
CA TRP A 470 -25.23 -9.83 11.80
C TRP A 470 -25.82 -8.81 12.77
N GLY A 471 -24.99 -8.18 13.60
CA GLY A 471 -25.45 -7.27 14.66
C GLY A 471 -26.13 -6.01 14.12
N LYS A 472 -25.64 -5.43 13.02
CA LYS A 472 -26.19 -4.17 12.50
C LYS A 472 -27.39 -4.36 11.56
N CYS A 473 -27.44 -5.45 10.79
CA CYS A 473 -28.40 -5.59 9.69
C CYS A 473 -29.42 -6.72 9.90
N LEU A 474 -29.00 -7.87 10.44
CA LEU A 474 -29.82 -9.09 10.44
C LEU A 474 -30.47 -9.39 11.81
N GLU A 475 -29.71 -9.29 12.90
CA GLU A 475 -30.14 -9.58 14.28
C GLU A 475 -31.42 -8.81 14.69
N PRO A 476 -31.57 -7.50 14.39
CA PRO A 476 -32.79 -6.76 14.76
C PRO A 476 -34.06 -7.27 14.05
N HIS A 477 -33.90 -8.09 12.99
CA HIS A 477 -34.98 -8.50 12.10
C HIS A 477 -35.17 -10.02 12.04
N ILE A 478 -34.66 -10.78 13.03
CA ILE A 478 -34.72 -12.26 13.07
C ILE A 478 -36.13 -12.78 12.72
N GLN A 479 -37.18 -12.14 13.24
CA GLN A 479 -38.59 -12.51 13.01
C GLN A 479 -39.03 -12.60 11.54
N LEU A 480 -38.31 -11.94 10.62
CA LEU A 480 -38.62 -11.94 9.18
C LEU A 480 -37.71 -12.87 8.38
N ILE A 481 -36.55 -13.25 8.92
CA ILE A 481 -35.48 -13.90 8.15
C ILE A 481 -35.09 -15.29 8.67
N HIS A 482 -35.49 -15.66 9.89
CA HIS A 482 -35.04 -16.88 10.60
C HIS A 482 -35.04 -18.13 9.73
N SER A 483 -36.15 -18.44 9.06
CA SER A 483 -36.31 -19.67 8.27
C SER A 483 -35.33 -19.73 7.10
N SER A 484 -35.21 -18.63 6.36
CA SER A 484 -34.29 -18.53 5.22
C SER A 484 -32.83 -18.60 5.66
N LEU A 485 -32.48 -17.90 6.74
CA LEU A 485 -31.11 -17.79 7.21
C LEU A 485 -30.61 -19.10 7.85
N LEU A 486 -31.43 -19.74 8.70
CA LEU A 486 -31.11 -21.07 9.27
C LEU A 486 -30.85 -22.11 8.20
N THR A 487 -31.67 -22.13 7.14
CA THR A 487 -31.47 -23.06 6.03
C THR A 487 -30.09 -22.88 5.39
N ASN A 488 -29.64 -21.65 5.17
CA ASN A 488 -28.33 -21.39 4.55
C ASN A 488 -27.17 -21.74 5.49
N LEU A 489 -27.31 -21.43 6.78
CA LEU A 489 -26.28 -21.73 7.79
C LEU A 489 -26.07 -23.24 7.90
N VAL A 490 -27.16 -24.00 8.01
CA VAL A 490 -27.13 -25.47 8.07
C VAL A 490 -26.50 -26.05 6.81
N CYS A 491 -26.91 -25.60 5.62
CA CYS A 491 -26.30 -26.05 4.38
C CYS A 491 -24.79 -25.70 4.29
N CYS A 492 -24.36 -24.58 4.86
CA CYS A 492 -22.94 -24.22 4.90
C CYS A 492 -22.15 -25.23 5.75
N PHE A 493 -22.61 -25.54 6.97
CA PHE A 493 -22.00 -26.55 7.83
C PHE A 493 -21.95 -27.93 7.15
N GLU A 494 -23.06 -28.35 6.53
CA GLU A 494 -23.14 -29.62 5.81
C GLU A 494 -22.15 -29.67 4.63
N ASN A 495 -22.02 -28.61 3.84
CA ASN A 495 -21.09 -28.58 2.70
C ASN A 495 -19.63 -28.62 3.15
N ILE A 496 -19.24 -27.86 4.19
CA ILE A 496 -17.87 -27.90 4.72
C ILE A 496 -17.56 -29.32 5.24
N TYR A 497 -18.50 -29.93 5.96
CA TYR A 497 -18.32 -31.29 6.47
C TYR A 497 -18.13 -32.31 5.34
N GLN A 498 -18.92 -32.24 4.26
CA GLN A 498 -18.79 -33.15 3.11
C GLN A 498 -17.44 -33.01 2.38
N ASP A 499 -16.93 -31.78 2.24
CA ASP A 499 -15.62 -31.54 1.65
C ASP A 499 -14.50 -32.10 2.53
N LEU A 500 -14.57 -31.91 3.85
CA LEU A 500 -13.61 -32.49 4.80
C LEU A 500 -13.69 -34.02 4.87
N CYS A 501 -14.90 -34.58 4.74
CA CYS A 501 -15.14 -36.02 4.69
C CYS A 501 -14.47 -36.66 3.47
N SER A 502 -14.50 -35.96 2.32
CA SER A 502 -13.84 -36.41 1.10
C SER A 502 -12.31 -36.52 1.20
N TRP A 503 -11.72 -35.98 2.27
CA TRP A 503 -10.28 -36.00 2.57
C TRP A 503 -9.94 -36.72 3.88
N ASP A 504 -10.86 -37.53 4.42
CA ASP A 504 -10.69 -38.28 5.67
C ASP A 504 -10.30 -37.39 6.87
N LYS A 505 -10.76 -36.13 6.87
CA LYS A 505 -10.50 -35.14 7.94
C LYS A 505 -11.63 -35.02 8.97
N VAL A 506 -12.68 -35.83 8.85
CA VAL A 506 -13.77 -35.91 9.82
C VAL A 506 -14.11 -37.36 10.10
N PHE A 507 -14.54 -37.62 11.33
CA PHE A 507 -14.99 -38.92 11.80
C PHE A 507 -16.32 -38.75 12.54
N THR A 508 -17.01 -39.84 12.83
CA THR A 508 -18.31 -39.81 13.52
C THR A 508 -18.26 -39.05 14.85
N ASP A 509 -17.15 -39.18 15.58
CA ASP A 509 -16.99 -38.62 16.93
C ASP A 509 -16.12 -37.33 16.97
N TRP A 510 -15.62 -36.88 15.81
CA TRP A 510 -14.72 -35.72 15.75
C TRP A 510 -14.80 -35.00 14.40
N ASP A 511 -15.02 -33.69 14.45
CA ASP A 511 -14.88 -32.80 13.30
C ASP A 511 -14.20 -31.49 13.75
N PRO A 512 -13.42 -30.82 12.87
CA PRO A 512 -12.62 -29.67 13.27
C PRO A 512 -13.46 -28.43 13.60
N ILE A 513 -14.69 -28.31 13.10
CA ILE A 513 -15.58 -27.19 13.44
C ILE A 513 -16.07 -27.34 14.88
N SER A 514 -16.52 -28.54 15.24
CA SER A 514 -16.94 -28.84 16.61
C SER A 514 -15.77 -28.79 17.59
N ASP A 515 -14.61 -29.35 17.23
CA ASP A 515 -13.43 -29.37 18.12
C ASP A 515 -12.87 -27.96 18.39
N GLY A 516 -12.95 -27.06 17.41
CA GLY A 516 -12.56 -25.65 17.56
C GLY A 516 -13.49 -24.84 18.48
N ARG A 517 -14.66 -25.38 18.85
CA ARG A 517 -15.65 -24.70 19.69
C ARG A 517 -15.82 -25.38 21.04
N ALA A 518 -15.45 -24.71 22.14
CA ALA A 518 -15.54 -25.30 23.47
C ALA A 518 -17.00 -25.52 23.92
N ALA A 519 -17.85 -24.50 23.81
CA ALA A 519 -19.27 -24.59 24.13
C ALA A 519 -20.16 -23.79 23.17
N ILE A 520 -21.43 -24.15 23.03
CA ILE A 520 -22.38 -23.35 22.23
C ILE A 520 -22.70 -22.01 22.93
N GLU A 521 -22.88 -22.00 24.26
CA GLU A 521 -22.92 -20.76 25.05
C GLU A 521 -21.57 -20.03 25.06
N PRO A 522 -21.53 -18.72 25.37
CA PRO A 522 -20.27 -18.00 25.53
C PRO A 522 -19.35 -18.67 26.58
N HIS A 523 -18.17 -19.08 26.15
CA HIS A 523 -17.19 -19.74 27.02
C HIS A 523 -15.86 -19.00 27.05
N GLU A 524 -15.12 -19.12 28.15
CA GLU A 524 -13.83 -18.43 28.31
C GLU A 524 -12.72 -18.96 27.40
N GLN A 525 -12.94 -20.08 26.72
CA GLN A 525 -12.02 -20.65 25.75
C GLN A 525 -12.15 -20.11 24.34
N ASP A 526 -13.32 -19.58 23.99
CA ASP A 526 -13.59 -19.08 22.64
C ASP A 526 -13.09 -17.61 22.50
N ARG A 527 -12.00 -17.24 23.21
CA ARG A 527 -11.42 -15.89 23.24
C ARG A 527 -10.70 -15.50 21.95
N HIS A 528 -10.35 -16.49 21.13
CA HIS A 528 -9.77 -16.32 19.81
C HIS A 528 -10.76 -16.87 18.78
N PRO A 529 -11.85 -16.15 18.49
CA PRO A 529 -12.90 -16.68 17.64
C PRO A 529 -12.46 -16.73 16.17
N GLU A 530 -12.80 -17.84 15.53
CA GLU A 530 -12.60 -18.11 14.10
C GLU A 530 -13.80 -17.64 13.28
N ASP A 531 -13.65 -17.56 11.95
CA ASP A 531 -14.73 -17.09 11.07
C ASP A 531 -16.03 -17.91 11.21
N ILE A 532 -15.90 -19.22 11.45
CA ILE A 532 -17.01 -20.17 11.60
C ILE A 532 -17.81 -19.96 12.90
N ASP A 533 -17.20 -19.38 13.94
CA ASP A 533 -17.85 -19.13 15.23
C ASP A 533 -19.03 -18.17 15.10
N VAL A 534 -18.95 -17.25 14.14
CA VAL A 534 -20.06 -16.33 13.83
C VAL A 534 -21.29 -17.11 13.39
N LEU A 535 -21.12 -18.12 12.54
CA LEU A 535 -22.22 -18.93 12.03
C LEU A 535 -22.86 -19.78 13.14
N ILE A 536 -22.05 -20.28 14.08
CA ILE A 536 -22.51 -21.02 15.28
C ILE A 536 -23.35 -20.09 16.16
N ASN A 537 -22.83 -18.90 16.48
CA ASN A 537 -23.52 -17.91 17.30
C ASN A 537 -24.85 -17.48 16.67
N ILE A 538 -24.86 -17.17 15.37
CA ILE A 538 -26.08 -16.79 14.64
C ILE A 538 -27.11 -17.92 14.69
N THR A 539 -26.69 -19.16 14.44
CA THR A 539 -27.60 -20.32 14.45
C THR A 539 -28.22 -20.50 15.84
N ARG A 540 -27.40 -20.42 16.91
CA ARG A 540 -27.86 -20.45 18.30
C ARG A 540 -28.87 -19.33 18.58
N ASP A 541 -28.54 -18.10 18.23
CA ASP A 541 -29.36 -16.93 18.56
C ASP A 541 -30.71 -16.96 17.85
N ILE A 542 -30.76 -17.43 16.59
CA ILE A 542 -32.03 -17.63 15.88
C ILE A 542 -32.86 -18.74 16.53
N LEU A 543 -32.24 -19.86 16.92
CA LEU A 543 -32.96 -20.96 17.58
C LEU A 543 -33.47 -20.55 18.97
N HIS A 544 -32.70 -19.78 19.73
CA HIS A 544 -33.13 -19.17 20.99
C HIS A 544 -34.35 -18.25 20.78
N TRP A 545 -34.31 -17.43 19.73
CA TRP A 545 -35.46 -16.61 19.38
C TRP A 545 -36.69 -17.46 19.01
N LEU A 546 -36.51 -18.55 18.24
CA LEU A 546 -37.58 -19.45 17.85
C LEU A 546 -38.22 -20.17 19.04
N ILE A 547 -37.44 -20.71 19.98
CA ILE A 547 -38.02 -21.42 21.12
C ILE A 547 -38.81 -20.50 22.07
N VAL A 548 -38.55 -19.19 22.03
CA VAL A 548 -39.31 -18.20 22.81
C VAL A 548 -40.57 -17.73 22.04
N ASN A 549 -40.45 -17.47 20.74
CA ASN A 549 -41.51 -16.80 19.96
C ASN A 549 -42.35 -17.75 19.09
N ASN A 550 -41.77 -18.87 18.63
CA ASN A 550 -42.44 -19.90 17.84
C ASN A 550 -41.92 -21.32 18.18
N PRO A 551 -42.27 -21.87 19.38
CA PRO A 551 -41.71 -23.14 19.87
C PRO A 551 -41.93 -24.33 18.94
N THR A 552 -43.03 -24.33 18.17
CA THR A 552 -43.36 -25.41 17.22
C THR A 552 -42.34 -25.49 16.09
N GLU A 553 -41.95 -24.35 15.52
CA GLU A 553 -40.92 -24.31 14.49
C GLU A 553 -39.53 -24.60 15.07
N GLY A 554 -39.25 -24.08 16.28
CA GLY A 554 -38.02 -24.41 17.00
C GLY A 554 -37.85 -25.92 17.21
N GLU A 555 -38.92 -26.64 17.56
CA GLU A 555 -38.91 -28.10 17.72
C GLU A 555 -38.60 -28.85 16.43
N LEU A 556 -39.16 -28.40 15.29
CA LEU A 556 -38.86 -28.99 13.98
C LEU A 556 -37.39 -28.82 13.61
N TRP A 557 -36.81 -27.65 13.88
CA TRP A 557 -35.38 -27.41 13.63
C TRP A 557 -34.52 -28.25 14.56
N VAL A 558 -34.81 -28.31 15.85
CA VAL A 558 -34.09 -29.16 16.79
C VAL A 558 -34.11 -30.63 16.35
N ALA A 559 -35.28 -31.15 15.96
CA ALA A 559 -35.40 -32.52 15.46
C ALA A 559 -34.50 -32.74 14.22
N LYS A 560 -34.52 -31.80 13.25
CA LYS A 560 -33.64 -31.86 12.07
C LYS A 560 -32.16 -31.86 12.46
N LEU A 561 -31.74 -30.92 13.31
CA LEU A 561 -30.35 -30.75 13.71
C LEU A 561 -29.82 -31.93 14.53
N SER A 562 -30.66 -32.54 15.38
CA SER A 562 -30.30 -33.70 16.19
C SER A 562 -29.96 -34.95 15.37
N LEU A 563 -30.49 -35.03 14.15
CA LEU A 563 -30.26 -36.15 13.21
C LEU A 563 -29.13 -35.86 12.21
N SER A 564 -28.46 -34.71 12.28
CA SER A 564 -27.40 -34.33 11.34
C SER A 564 -26.11 -35.13 11.59
N GLU A 565 -25.35 -35.40 10.53
CA GLU A 565 -24.00 -36.01 10.64
C GLU A 565 -22.95 -35.02 11.17
N VAL A 566 -23.22 -33.71 11.12
CA VAL A 566 -22.31 -32.66 11.59
C VAL A 566 -22.45 -32.48 13.11
N ALA A 567 -21.38 -32.65 13.88
CA ALA A 567 -21.47 -32.64 15.35
C ALA A 567 -21.89 -31.28 15.90
N VAL A 568 -21.36 -30.18 15.35
CA VAL A 568 -21.73 -28.83 15.83
C VAL A 568 -23.24 -28.55 15.72
N LEU A 569 -23.91 -29.10 14.71
CA LEU A 569 -25.36 -28.97 14.55
C LEU A 569 -26.11 -29.77 15.63
N ARG A 570 -25.67 -30.98 15.94
CA ARG A 570 -26.21 -31.79 17.04
C ARG A 570 -26.01 -31.11 18.40
N ARG A 571 -24.82 -30.52 18.64
CA ARG A 571 -24.52 -29.72 19.84
C ARG A 571 -25.46 -28.53 19.99
N ILE A 572 -25.68 -27.76 18.92
CA ILE A 572 -26.64 -26.65 18.92
C ILE A 572 -28.06 -27.14 19.24
N ALA A 573 -28.48 -28.31 18.74
CA ALA A 573 -29.78 -28.89 19.05
C ALA A 573 -29.94 -29.20 20.56
N ILE A 574 -28.93 -29.81 21.18
CA ILE A 574 -28.92 -30.13 22.61
C ILE A 574 -28.94 -28.84 23.45
N HIS A 575 -28.09 -27.87 23.10
CA HIS A 575 -28.08 -26.56 23.75
C HIS A 575 -29.47 -25.90 23.68
N THR A 576 -30.11 -25.92 22.50
CA THR A 576 -31.45 -25.36 22.30
C THR A 576 -32.51 -26.03 23.18
N ILE A 577 -32.50 -27.38 23.31
CA ILE A 577 -33.39 -28.09 24.24
C ILE A 577 -33.13 -27.70 25.69
N SER A 578 -31.87 -27.50 26.07
CA SER A 578 -31.49 -27.11 27.44
C SER A 578 -32.04 -25.74 27.87
N GLU A 579 -32.36 -24.87 26.90
CA GLU A 579 -32.90 -23.53 27.10
C GLU A 579 -34.43 -23.41 26.86
N ARG A 580 -35.09 -24.45 26.33
CA ARG A 580 -36.55 -24.47 26.13
C ARG A 580 -37.32 -24.41 27.44
N GLN A 581 -37.89 -23.25 27.79
CA GLN A 581 -38.61 -23.04 29.06
C GLN A 581 -39.97 -23.74 29.12
N ASP A 582 -40.55 -24.09 27.98
CA ASP A 582 -41.86 -24.74 27.86
C ASP A 582 -41.82 -26.26 28.17
N LEU A 583 -40.62 -26.84 28.23
CA LEU A 583 -40.38 -28.23 28.63
C LEU A 583 -40.08 -28.36 30.13
N THR A 584 -40.55 -29.43 30.75
CA THR A 584 -40.14 -29.81 32.11
C THR A 584 -38.73 -30.42 32.09
N SER A 585 -38.05 -30.41 33.24
CA SER A 585 -36.75 -31.06 33.38
C SER A 585 -36.79 -32.55 33.04
N GLU A 586 -37.89 -33.25 33.36
CA GLU A 586 -38.12 -34.62 32.92
C GLU A 586 -38.09 -34.75 31.40
N LYS A 587 -38.88 -33.95 30.68
CA LYS A 587 -38.97 -34.03 29.22
C LYS A 587 -37.65 -33.73 28.53
N ARG A 588 -36.85 -32.80 29.06
CA ARG A 588 -35.52 -32.49 28.50
C ARG A 588 -34.56 -33.69 28.64
N LEU A 589 -34.56 -34.35 29.80
CA LEU A 589 -33.71 -35.52 30.03
C LEU A 589 -34.20 -36.77 29.27
N GLU A 590 -35.52 -36.98 29.18
CA GLU A 590 -36.09 -38.05 28.35
C GLU A 590 -35.72 -37.86 26.88
N TRP A 591 -35.86 -36.64 26.36
CA TRP A 591 -35.44 -36.33 25.00
C TRP A 591 -33.95 -36.62 24.78
N LEU A 592 -33.07 -36.22 25.71
CA LEU A 592 -31.65 -36.51 25.62
C LEU A 592 -31.36 -38.02 25.55
N LEU A 593 -32.02 -38.82 26.40
CA LEU A 593 -31.86 -40.27 26.44
C LEU A 593 -32.38 -40.98 25.17
N ASP A 594 -33.41 -40.41 24.54
CA ASP A 594 -34.04 -40.99 23.34
C ASP A 594 -33.24 -40.69 22.06
N HIS A 595 -32.44 -39.61 22.04
CA HIS A 595 -31.78 -39.11 20.82
C HIS A 595 -30.26 -39.27 20.83
N PHE A 596 -29.61 -39.31 22.01
CA PHE A 596 -28.14 -39.30 22.11
C PHE A 596 -27.61 -40.39 23.04
N ASP A 597 -26.40 -40.88 22.74
CA ASP A 597 -25.61 -41.63 23.72
C ASP A 597 -24.97 -40.64 24.71
N LEU A 598 -25.12 -40.90 26.01
CA LEU A 598 -24.57 -40.04 27.06
C LEU A 598 -23.05 -39.99 27.06
N HIS A 599 -22.38 -40.99 26.48
CA HIS A 599 -20.92 -41.02 26.35
C HIS A 599 -20.43 -40.57 24.97
N SER A 600 -21.29 -39.98 24.14
CA SER A 600 -20.86 -39.39 22.88
C SER A 600 -19.78 -38.33 23.13
N LEU A 601 -18.66 -38.44 22.43
CA LEU A 601 -17.55 -37.51 22.54
C LEU A 601 -17.86 -36.20 21.81
N ALA A 602 -18.50 -36.29 20.65
CA ALA A 602 -18.80 -35.15 19.79
C ALA A 602 -19.69 -34.10 20.46
N GLU A 603 -20.69 -34.51 21.26
CA GLU A 603 -21.62 -33.60 21.95
C GLU A 603 -21.39 -33.51 23.47
N LYS A 604 -20.24 -33.98 23.94
CA LYS A 604 -19.98 -34.23 25.36
C LYS A 604 -20.34 -33.04 26.25
N HIS A 605 -19.93 -31.83 25.88
CA HIS A 605 -20.16 -30.62 26.67
C HIS A 605 -21.64 -30.37 26.89
N GLU A 606 -22.41 -30.27 25.80
CA GLU A 606 -23.83 -29.93 25.86
C GLU A 606 -24.66 -31.04 26.52
N ILE A 607 -24.27 -32.32 26.37
CA ILE A 607 -24.90 -33.45 27.07
C ILE A 607 -24.67 -33.33 28.59
N TYR A 608 -23.42 -33.13 29.02
CA TYR A 608 -23.06 -32.97 30.44
C TYR A 608 -23.76 -31.76 31.06
N HIS A 609 -23.79 -30.65 30.35
CA HIS A 609 -24.41 -29.41 30.81
C HIS A 609 -25.94 -29.55 30.95
N LEU A 610 -26.62 -30.11 29.94
CA LEU A 610 -28.06 -30.38 30.00
C LEU A 610 -28.41 -31.32 31.15
N ALA A 611 -27.65 -32.40 31.31
CA ALA A 611 -27.82 -33.36 32.39
C ALA A 611 -27.67 -32.68 33.77
N PHE A 612 -26.59 -31.94 33.97
CA PHE A 612 -26.29 -31.23 35.23
C PHE A 612 -27.39 -30.25 35.64
N LYS A 613 -27.90 -29.46 34.69
CA LYS A 613 -28.94 -28.45 34.92
C LYS A 613 -30.28 -29.08 35.33
N ASN A 614 -30.63 -30.26 34.81
CA ASN A 614 -31.96 -30.85 34.97
C ASN A 614 -32.03 -32.01 35.99
N TYR A 615 -30.94 -32.76 36.19
CA TYR A 615 -30.90 -33.90 37.12
C TYR A 615 -31.36 -33.62 38.57
N PRO A 616 -31.08 -32.47 39.20
CA PRO A 616 -31.55 -32.22 40.57
C PRO A 616 -33.06 -31.99 40.65
N LEU A 617 -33.71 -31.63 39.54
CA LEU A 617 -35.12 -31.24 39.50
C LEU A 617 -36.07 -32.40 39.19
N VAL A 618 -35.55 -33.55 38.75
CA VAL A 618 -36.39 -34.68 38.33
C VAL A 618 -36.69 -35.69 39.46
N ASN A 619 -37.69 -36.55 39.26
CA ASN A 619 -38.05 -37.59 40.23
C ASN A 619 -37.00 -38.72 40.38
N SER A 620 -37.17 -39.60 41.36
CA SER A 620 -36.25 -40.72 41.64
C SER A 620 -36.09 -41.70 40.48
N ASP A 621 -37.17 -41.98 39.75
CA ASP A 621 -37.20 -42.99 38.70
C ASP A 621 -36.41 -42.53 37.47
N THR A 622 -36.57 -41.26 37.07
CA THR A 622 -35.79 -40.64 36.00
C THR A 622 -34.32 -40.54 36.37
N ARG A 623 -33.99 -40.20 37.63
CA ARG A 623 -32.60 -40.20 38.12
C ARG A 623 -31.96 -41.58 38.00
N GLN A 624 -32.67 -42.62 38.41
CA GLN A 624 -32.18 -43.99 38.30
C GLN A 624 -31.95 -44.40 36.84
N ARG A 625 -32.90 -44.11 35.94
CA ARG A 625 -32.77 -44.39 34.50
C ARG A 625 -31.51 -43.76 33.88
N ILE A 626 -31.19 -42.51 34.24
CA ILE A 626 -30.00 -41.81 33.76
C ILE A 626 -28.72 -42.51 34.26
N ILE A 627 -28.65 -42.84 35.55
CA ILE A 627 -27.46 -43.52 36.09
C ILE A 627 -27.31 -44.90 35.49
N ASP A 628 -28.39 -45.66 35.34
CA ASP A 628 -28.35 -46.98 34.73
C ASP A 628 -27.84 -46.88 33.29
N LYS A 629 -28.30 -45.89 32.51
CA LYS A 629 -27.79 -45.62 31.16
C LYS A 629 -26.29 -45.29 31.16
N ILE A 630 -25.83 -44.41 32.05
CA ILE A 630 -24.39 -44.07 32.21
C ILE A 630 -23.57 -45.33 32.47
N LEU A 631 -24.05 -46.22 33.34
CA LEU A 631 -23.35 -47.44 33.75
C LEU A 631 -23.38 -48.56 32.69
N THR A 632 -24.24 -48.45 31.66
CA THR A 632 -24.24 -49.42 30.54
C THR A 632 -23.06 -49.23 29.58
N HIS A 633 -22.38 -48.08 29.62
CA HIS A 633 -21.27 -47.80 28.71
C HIS A 633 -20.03 -48.64 29.03
N GLN A 634 -19.33 -49.08 27.98
CA GLN A 634 -18.03 -49.73 28.04
C GLN A 634 -17.06 -48.96 27.14
N SER A 635 -15.91 -48.57 27.69
CA SER A 635 -14.88 -47.81 26.98
C SER A 635 -13.72 -48.72 26.60
N SER A 636 -13.21 -48.57 25.37
CA SER A 636 -12.03 -49.31 24.90
C SER A 636 -10.77 -48.99 25.72
N ALA A 637 -9.81 -49.94 25.72
CA ALA A 637 -8.49 -49.72 26.32
C ALA A 637 -7.79 -48.50 25.67
N ARG A 638 -7.16 -47.66 26.49
CA ARG A 638 -6.31 -46.53 26.05
C ARG A 638 -4.85 -46.90 26.29
N SER A 639 -3.90 -46.16 25.72
CA SER A 639 -2.45 -46.43 25.79
C SER A 639 -1.95 -46.78 27.19
N ASP A 640 -2.52 -46.14 28.21
CA ASP A 640 -2.08 -46.28 29.60
C ASP A 640 -3.05 -47.07 30.50
N TRP A 641 -4.27 -47.38 30.03
CA TRP A 641 -5.36 -47.96 30.84
C TRP A 641 -6.03 -49.17 30.18
N THR A 642 -6.32 -50.18 31.00
CA THR A 642 -7.15 -51.32 30.59
C THR A 642 -8.58 -50.88 30.27
N GLU A 643 -9.31 -51.69 29.49
CA GLU A 643 -10.74 -51.47 29.18
C GLU A 643 -11.60 -51.26 30.43
N GLU A 644 -11.32 -52.04 31.49
CA GLU A 644 -11.98 -51.91 32.79
C GLU A 644 -11.65 -50.55 33.46
N GLN A 645 -10.41 -50.08 33.40
CA GLN A 645 -10.02 -48.79 33.97
C GLN A 645 -10.61 -47.62 33.19
N SER A 646 -10.57 -47.65 31.85
CA SER A 646 -11.20 -46.64 31.00
C SER A 646 -12.70 -46.52 31.26
N THR A 647 -13.39 -47.66 31.33
CA THR A 647 -14.83 -47.71 31.61
C THR A 647 -15.15 -47.14 32.99
N ASN A 648 -14.41 -47.57 34.03
CA ASN A 648 -14.60 -47.08 35.39
C ASN A 648 -14.31 -45.58 35.49
N ARG A 649 -13.35 -45.05 34.73
CA ARG A 649 -13.08 -43.61 34.71
C ARG A 649 -14.25 -42.84 34.11
N ALA A 650 -14.78 -43.28 32.97
CA ALA A 650 -15.93 -42.63 32.34
C ALA A 650 -17.15 -42.62 33.28
N HIS A 651 -17.40 -43.74 33.99
CA HIS A 651 -18.44 -43.81 35.01
C HIS A 651 -18.16 -42.87 36.19
N PHE A 652 -16.92 -42.79 36.66
CA PHE A 652 -16.52 -41.90 37.74
C PHE A 652 -16.75 -40.43 37.37
N ASP A 653 -16.29 -40.00 36.20
CA ASP A 653 -16.39 -38.59 35.76
C ASP A 653 -17.87 -38.16 35.67
N TRP A 654 -18.74 -38.99 35.10
CA TRP A 654 -20.18 -38.77 35.06
C TRP A 654 -20.83 -38.71 36.45
N LEU A 655 -20.59 -39.72 37.29
CA LEU A 655 -21.22 -39.80 38.62
C LEU A 655 -20.75 -38.68 39.55
N ALA A 656 -19.46 -38.33 39.51
CA ALA A 656 -18.92 -37.22 40.29
C ALA A 656 -19.44 -35.87 39.77
N TRP A 657 -19.67 -35.72 38.46
CA TRP A 657 -20.31 -34.53 37.89
C TRP A 657 -21.76 -34.36 38.37
N LEU A 658 -22.57 -35.43 38.35
CA LEU A 658 -23.95 -35.37 38.84
C LEU A 658 -24.02 -35.24 40.37
N GLU A 659 -23.06 -35.77 41.12
CA GLU A 659 -22.97 -35.58 42.58
C GLU A 659 -22.91 -34.09 42.95
N LYS A 660 -22.20 -33.27 42.17
CA LYS A 660 -22.10 -31.82 42.40
C LYS A 660 -23.46 -31.11 42.36
N CYS A 661 -24.37 -31.52 41.46
CA CYS A 661 -25.70 -30.89 41.36
C CYS A 661 -26.74 -31.51 42.33
N LYS A 662 -26.57 -32.78 42.73
CA LYS A 662 -27.48 -33.48 43.66
C LYS A 662 -26.71 -34.41 44.63
N PRO A 663 -26.05 -33.85 45.67
CA PRO A 663 -25.13 -34.60 46.53
C PRO A 663 -25.82 -35.61 47.45
N ASP A 664 -27.11 -35.43 47.72
CA ASP A 664 -27.94 -36.27 48.59
C ASP A 664 -28.61 -37.44 47.84
N CYS A 665 -28.27 -37.68 46.56
CA CYS A 665 -28.82 -38.79 45.79
C CYS A 665 -28.26 -40.15 46.26
N PRO A 666 -29.07 -41.05 46.86
CA PRO A 666 -28.57 -42.32 47.39
C PRO A 666 -27.97 -43.23 46.32
N TYR A 667 -28.47 -43.14 45.08
CA TYR A 667 -28.02 -43.96 43.96
C TYR A 667 -26.63 -43.56 43.47
N ILE A 668 -26.37 -42.24 43.34
CA ILE A 668 -25.04 -41.72 43.02
C ILE A 668 -24.06 -42.11 44.13
N GLN A 669 -24.42 -41.87 45.39
CA GLN A 669 -23.56 -42.18 46.53
C GLN A 669 -23.19 -43.66 46.57
N SER A 670 -24.17 -44.57 46.40
CA SER A 670 -23.91 -46.02 46.41
C SER A 670 -22.90 -46.44 45.33
N LYS A 671 -23.03 -45.94 44.10
CA LYS A 671 -22.17 -46.32 42.98
C LYS A 671 -20.82 -45.61 43.02
N LEU A 672 -20.81 -44.31 43.28
CA LEU A 672 -19.60 -43.51 43.32
C LEU A 672 -18.70 -43.87 44.51
N SER A 673 -19.26 -44.26 45.66
CA SER A 673 -18.47 -44.74 46.82
C SER A 673 -17.64 -45.96 46.48
N SER A 674 -18.19 -46.88 45.67
CA SER A 674 -17.47 -48.08 45.22
C SER A 674 -16.29 -47.74 44.30
N LEU A 675 -16.46 -46.74 43.42
CA LEU A 675 -15.39 -46.25 42.55
C LEU A 675 -14.34 -45.44 43.31
N LYS A 676 -14.75 -44.55 44.24
CA LYS A 676 -13.84 -43.79 45.12
C LYS A 676 -13.04 -44.71 46.06
N PHE A 677 -13.61 -45.84 46.50
CA PHE A 677 -12.88 -46.84 47.29
C PHE A 677 -11.85 -47.60 46.43
N LYS A 678 -12.20 -47.93 45.19
CA LYS A 678 -11.33 -48.67 44.27
C LYS A 678 -10.20 -47.79 43.70
N TYR A 679 -10.46 -46.50 43.48
CA TYR A 679 -9.52 -45.51 42.92
C TYR A 679 -9.53 -44.21 43.76
N PRO A 680 -8.92 -44.23 44.96
CA PRO A 680 -8.94 -43.08 45.89
C PRO A 680 -8.21 -41.84 45.37
N GLU A 681 -7.34 -41.99 44.37
CA GLU A 681 -6.59 -40.92 43.72
C GLU A 681 -7.39 -40.15 42.65
N TRP A 682 -8.54 -40.68 42.22
CA TRP A 682 -9.34 -40.03 41.18
C TRP A 682 -10.05 -38.78 41.70
N GLN A 683 -9.81 -37.67 41.00
CA GLN A 683 -10.48 -36.40 41.21
C GLN A 683 -11.13 -35.96 39.90
N LEU A 684 -12.25 -35.26 40.03
CA LEU A 684 -12.96 -34.70 38.90
C LEU A 684 -12.20 -33.48 38.35
N ASP A 685 -12.05 -33.42 37.03
CA ASP A 685 -11.41 -32.27 36.39
C ASP A 685 -12.23 -30.97 36.53
N LYS A 686 -11.59 -29.83 36.24
CA LYS A 686 -12.23 -28.50 36.29
C LYS A 686 -13.38 -28.42 35.29
N TYR A 687 -13.13 -28.90 34.07
CA TYR A 687 -14.09 -29.02 32.97
C TYR A 687 -14.16 -30.47 32.49
N PRO A 688 -14.85 -31.37 33.22
CA PRO A 688 -14.95 -32.79 32.87
C PRO A 688 -15.86 -33.02 31.65
N ASP A 689 -16.68 -32.03 31.33
CA ASP A 689 -17.62 -31.91 30.21
C ASP A 689 -16.92 -31.59 28.88
N LEU A 690 -15.72 -31.01 28.89
CA LEU A 690 -14.94 -30.73 27.68
C LEU A 690 -14.04 -31.90 27.26
N ASN A 691 -13.74 -31.98 25.95
CA ASN A 691 -12.80 -32.96 25.38
C ASN A 691 -11.35 -32.48 25.51
N SER A 692 -11.12 -31.22 25.18
CA SER A 692 -9.84 -30.51 25.28
C SER A 692 -10.05 -29.21 26.08
N TRP A 693 -9.06 -28.82 26.88
CA TRP A 693 -9.06 -27.51 27.52
C TRP A 693 -7.65 -26.92 27.51
N SER A 694 -7.44 -25.85 26.74
CA SER A 694 -6.29 -24.96 26.76
C SER A 694 -6.65 -23.59 27.35
N GLU A 695 -5.80 -23.02 28.19
CA GLU A 695 -5.89 -21.63 28.62
C GLU A 695 -4.64 -20.93 28.04
N THR A 696 -4.77 -19.71 27.49
CA THR A 696 -3.63 -18.95 26.96
C THR A 696 -3.33 -17.80 27.92
N TRP A 697 -2.08 -17.65 28.36
CA TRP A 697 -1.78 -16.80 29.52
C TRP A 697 -0.88 -15.61 29.21
N THR A 698 -1.47 -14.42 29.27
CA THR A 698 -0.74 -13.15 29.29
C THR A 698 -0.39 -12.79 30.73
N GLY A 699 0.78 -13.25 31.18
CA GLY A 699 1.27 -13.11 32.55
C GLY A 699 1.86 -14.42 33.05
N SER A 700 2.81 -14.37 34.00
CA SER A 700 3.56 -15.52 34.51
C SER A 700 2.74 -16.49 35.37
N LYS A 701 1.76 -17.11 34.75
CA LYS A 701 1.09 -18.32 35.22
C LYS A 701 0.80 -19.12 33.95
N SER A 702 1.29 -20.32 33.76
CA SER A 702 0.70 -21.20 32.75
C SER A 702 -0.56 -21.83 33.33
N PRO A 703 -1.55 -22.17 32.50
CA PRO A 703 -2.67 -22.98 32.92
C PRO A 703 -2.38 -24.44 32.68
N GLY A 704 -2.52 -25.21 33.73
CA GLY A 704 -1.94 -26.54 33.85
C GLY A 704 -1.34 -26.70 35.24
N SER A 705 -0.91 -25.59 35.81
CA SER A 705 -0.24 -25.61 37.09
C SER A 705 -1.24 -25.60 38.27
N LYS A 706 -2.09 -26.64 38.35
CA LYS A 706 -2.86 -26.95 39.56
C LYS A 706 -1.83 -27.09 40.70
N SER A 707 -2.02 -26.40 41.82
CA SER A 707 -1.19 -26.61 43.00
C SER A 707 -1.71 -27.83 43.77
N PRO A 708 -0.85 -28.65 44.39
CA PRO A 708 -1.30 -29.77 45.23
C PRO A 708 -2.05 -29.34 46.50
N CYS A 709 -2.01 -28.04 46.82
CA CYS A 709 -2.71 -27.45 47.96
C CYS A 709 -3.16 -26.02 47.64
N SER A 710 -4.21 -25.56 48.31
CA SER A 710 -4.61 -24.15 48.32
C SER A 710 -3.63 -23.29 49.14
N VAL A 711 -3.68 -21.97 48.97
CA VAL A 711 -2.86 -21.03 49.75
C VAL A 711 -3.16 -21.16 51.24
N ASP A 712 -4.43 -21.29 51.61
CA ASP A 712 -4.84 -21.40 53.01
C ASP A 712 -4.40 -22.73 53.64
N GLU A 713 -4.47 -23.84 52.90
CA GLU A 713 -3.95 -25.13 53.36
C GLU A 713 -2.42 -25.09 53.52
N LEU A 714 -1.69 -24.54 52.55
CA LEU A 714 -0.23 -24.42 52.62
C LEU A 714 0.22 -23.62 53.84
N LEU A 715 -0.52 -22.58 54.22
CA LEU A 715 -0.24 -21.77 55.40
C LEU A 715 -0.45 -22.52 56.73
N THR A 716 -1.18 -23.65 56.73
CA THR A 716 -1.30 -24.53 57.90
C THR A 716 -0.18 -25.55 58.01
N TRP A 717 0.63 -25.72 56.97
CA TRP A 717 1.73 -26.68 56.97
C TRP A 717 2.90 -26.16 57.79
N ASP A 718 3.52 -27.05 58.57
CA ASP A 718 4.85 -26.81 59.13
C ASP A 718 5.88 -26.91 57.98
N PRO A 719 6.57 -25.82 57.61
CA PRO A 719 7.52 -25.83 56.51
C PRO A 719 8.69 -26.80 56.73
N LEU A 720 9.06 -27.10 57.98
CA LEU A 720 10.16 -28.02 58.30
C LEU A 720 9.77 -29.46 58.00
N GLU A 721 8.57 -29.87 58.43
CA GLU A 721 8.06 -31.23 58.21
C GLU A 721 7.70 -31.48 56.74
N LYS A 722 7.31 -30.44 56.00
CA LYS A 722 6.89 -30.54 54.59
C LYS A 722 7.97 -30.13 53.59
N LEU A 723 9.19 -29.83 54.03
CA LEU A 723 10.27 -29.36 53.16
C LEU A 723 10.58 -30.33 52.01
N GLU A 724 10.73 -31.62 52.31
CA GLU A 724 11.07 -32.63 51.30
C GLU A 724 10.00 -32.70 50.21
N TYR A 725 8.72 -32.57 50.61
CA TYR A 725 7.61 -32.51 49.66
C TYR A 725 7.68 -31.23 48.81
N LEU A 726 7.91 -30.07 49.42
CA LEU A 726 8.02 -28.79 48.72
C LEU A 726 9.20 -28.77 47.74
N LEU A 727 10.29 -29.49 47.99
CA LEU A 727 11.46 -29.57 47.10
C LEU A 727 11.28 -30.59 45.97
N THR A 728 10.74 -31.77 46.28
CA THR A 728 10.77 -32.92 45.35
C THR A 728 9.50 -33.08 44.52
N PHE A 729 8.44 -32.34 44.81
CA PHE A 729 7.18 -32.42 44.07
C PHE A 729 7.36 -32.04 42.59
N LYS A 730 7.29 -33.02 41.68
CA LYS A 730 7.40 -32.83 40.22
C LYS A 730 6.06 -32.80 39.48
N GLY A 731 4.97 -33.03 40.21
CA GLY A 731 3.62 -33.21 39.67
C GLY A 731 3.17 -34.67 39.72
N THR A 732 1.87 -34.89 39.56
CA THR A 732 1.24 -36.21 39.76
C THR A 732 0.65 -36.83 38.49
N SER A 733 0.27 -36.03 37.49
CA SER A 733 -0.22 -36.47 36.16
C SER A 733 -0.44 -35.26 35.22
N PHE A 734 -0.68 -35.51 33.93
CA PHE A 734 -0.95 -34.47 32.89
C PHE A 734 -2.15 -33.54 33.20
N ARG A 735 -3.10 -33.95 34.07
CA ARG A 735 -4.20 -33.10 34.56
C ARG A 735 -4.16 -32.86 36.08
N GLY A 736 -3.15 -33.40 36.76
CA GLY A 736 -2.96 -33.32 38.20
C GLY A 736 -2.18 -32.07 38.61
N PRO A 737 -1.97 -31.85 39.92
CA PRO A 737 -1.12 -30.75 40.34
C PRO A 737 0.31 -30.87 39.80
N GLU A 738 0.89 -29.74 39.40
CA GLU A 738 2.18 -29.62 38.73
C GLU A 738 3.12 -28.69 39.51
N ARG A 739 4.42 -28.80 39.22
CA ARG A 739 5.46 -28.01 39.91
C ARG A 739 5.17 -26.52 39.87
N GLU A 740 4.90 -25.96 38.68
CA GLU A 740 4.64 -24.53 38.49
C GLU A 740 3.45 -24.03 39.34
N GLY A 741 2.52 -24.93 39.67
CA GLY A 741 1.29 -24.61 40.39
C GLY A 741 1.56 -24.43 41.86
N LEU A 742 2.32 -25.38 42.41
CA LEU A 742 2.87 -25.28 43.76
C LEU A 742 3.71 -24.00 43.91
N ILE A 743 4.59 -23.69 42.96
CA ILE A 743 5.40 -22.45 42.95
C ILE A 743 4.50 -21.21 42.94
N GLY A 744 3.41 -21.21 42.16
CA GLY A 744 2.40 -20.16 42.16
C GLY A 744 1.71 -19.98 43.53
N THR A 745 1.34 -21.09 44.19
CA THR A 745 0.73 -21.07 45.53
C THR A 745 1.73 -20.63 46.60
N VAL A 746 2.99 -21.05 46.55
CA VAL A 746 4.05 -20.59 47.47
C VAL A 746 4.26 -19.08 47.33
N ARG A 747 4.24 -18.54 46.10
CA ARG A 747 4.32 -17.08 45.86
C ARG A 747 3.16 -16.35 46.51
N ALA A 748 1.94 -16.83 46.31
CA ALA A 748 0.73 -16.23 46.88
C ALA A 748 0.67 -16.36 48.43
N ALA A 749 1.11 -17.49 48.98
CA ALA A 749 1.24 -17.70 50.43
C ALA A 749 2.27 -16.73 51.03
N SER A 750 3.42 -16.57 50.37
CA SER A 750 4.48 -15.64 50.79
C SER A 750 4.01 -14.18 50.76
N GLN A 751 3.15 -13.82 49.81
CA GLN A 751 2.52 -12.49 49.77
C GLN A 751 1.49 -12.30 50.90
N LYS A 752 0.72 -13.35 51.23
CA LYS A 752 -0.38 -13.31 52.20
C LYS A 752 0.11 -13.36 53.66
N ASN A 753 1.15 -14.13 53.96
CA ASN A 753 1.71 -14.29 55.31
C ASN A 753 3.24 -14.35 55.25
N ILE A 754 3.86 -13.23 55.62
CA ILE A 754 5.31 -13.07 55.49
C ILE A 754 6.08 -13.91 56.53
N SER A 755 5.55 -14.05 57.75
CA SER A 755 6.19 -14.83 58.81
C SER A 755 6.30 -16.31 58.43
N TRP A 756 5.29 -16.85 57.74
CA TRP A 756 5.37 -18.20 57.17
C TRP A 756 6.49 -18.33 56.13
N SER A 757 6.61 -17.35 55.23
CA SER A 757 7.68 -17.35 54.22
C SER A 757 9.08 -17.14 54.80
N PHE A 758 9.22 -16.41 55.92
CA PHE A 758 10.50 -16.28 56.62
C PHE A 758 10.94 -17.60 57.23
N ASN A 759 10.02 -18.32 57.87
CA ASN A 759 10.29 -19.66 58.39
C ASN A 759 10.75 -20.61 57.26
N LEU A 760 10.03 -20.64 56.13
CA LEU A 760 10.42 -21.46 54.98
C LEU A 760 11.80 -21.06 54.42
N ALA A 761 12.10 -19.77 54.32
CA ALA A 761 13.39 -19.28 53.86
C ALA A 761 14.53 -19.63 54.82
N ASP A 762 14.32 -19.51 56.14
CA ASP A 762 15.31 -19.89 57.16
C ASP A 762 15.63 -21.39 57.08
N ILE A 763 14.62 -22.23 56.90
CA ILE A 763 14.80 -23.68 56.71
C ILE A 763 15.58 -23.99 55.42
N LEU A 764 15.27 -23.32 54.31
CA LEU A 764 16.01 -23.50 53.05
C LEU A 764 17.48 -23.11 53.19
N ILE A 765 17.76 -22.03 53.93
CA ILE A 765 19.13 -21.60 54.26
C ILE A 765 19.84 -22.64 55.14
N GLU A 766 19.21 -23.09 56.23
CA GLU A 766 19.77 -24.09 57.15
C GLU A 766 20.09 -25.42 56.45
N LYS A 767 19.28 -25.80 55.45
CA LYS A 767 19.48 -27.01 54.64
C LYS A 767 20.37 -26.81 53.42
N SER A 768 20.88 -25.60 53.20
CA SER A 768 21.72 -25.22 52.05
C SER A 768 21.06 -25.44 50.67
N GLU A 769 19.74 -25.30 50.60
CA GLU A 769 18.93 -25.46 49.38
C GLU A 769 18.79 -24.13 48.63
N TYR A 770 19.89 -23.64 48.05
CA TYR A 770 19.95 -22.30 47.44
C TYR A 770 19.47 -22.25 45.98
N SER A 771 19.55 -23.35 45.23
CA SER A 771 19.21 -23.38 43.79
C SER A 771 17.73 -23.70 43.50
N THR A 772 16.92 -23.90 44.54
CA THR A 772 15.50 -24.28 44.38
C THR A 772 14.67 -23.17 43.72
N ASP A 773 13.69 -23.58 42.92
CA ASP A 773 12.67 -22.73 42.27
C ASP A 773 11.64 -22.14 43.28
N LEU A 774 11.70 -22.56 44.55
CA LEU A 774 10.95 -21.92 45.65
C LEU A 774 11.44 -20.50 45.94
N TRP A 775 12.74 -20.20 45.77
CA TRP A 775 13.28 -18.87 46.05
C TRP A 775 12.66 -17.78 45.17
N PRO A 776 12.56 -17.93 43.84
CA PRO A 776 11.83 -16.99 42.99
C PRO A 776 10.37 -16.80 43.41
N ALA A 777 9.69 -17.84 43.89
CA ALA A 777 8.32 -17.71 44.38
C ALA A 777 8.25 -16.86 45.65
N ILE A 778 9.12 -17.14 46.62
CA ILE A 778 9.23 -16.43 47.89
C ILE A 778 9.56 -14.95 47.65
N ILE A 779 10.63 -14.67 46.88
CA ILE A 779 11.14 -13.31 46.61
C ILE A 779 10.10 -12.47 45.86
N ASN A 780 9.47 -13.03 44.82
CA ASN A 780 8.40 -12.32 44.10
C ASN A 780 7.15 -12.13 44.96
N GLY A 781 6.90 -13.03 45.92
CA GLY A 781 5.85 -12.87 46.92
C GLY A 781 6.13 -11.69 47.84
N TRP A 782 7.37 -11.57 48.34
CA TRP A 782 7.82 -10.43 49.13
C TRP A 782 7.70 -9.09 48.38
N ALA A 783 8.07 -9.05 47.10
CA ALA A 783 7.98 -7.82 46.30
C ALA A 783 6.55 -7.23 46.28
N LYS A 784 5.51 -8.07 46.37
CA LYS A 784 4.10 -7.67 46.35
C LYS A 784 3.42 -7.69 47.74
N ALA A 785 4.15 -8.03 48.79
CA ALA A 785 3.64 -8.06 50.15
C ALA A 785 3.61 -6.66 50.76
N ASN A 786 2.73 -6.45 51.75
CA ASN A 786 2.75 -5.24 52.56
C ASN A 786 3.78 -5.41 53.69
N ILE A 787 5.00 -4.92 53.46
CA ILE A 787 6.18 -5.15 54.32
C ILE A 787 6.48 -3.90 55.15
N ASN A 788 6.68 -4.03 56.46
CA ASN A 788 7.18 -2.96 57.33
C ASN A 788 8.73 -2.91 57.35
N LEU A 789 9.32 -1.97 58.10
CA LEU A 789 10.77 -1.81 58.15
C LEU A 789 11.50 -3.05 58.72
N ASP A 790 10.97 -3.67 59.78
CA ASP A 790 11.60 -4.81 60.46
C ASP A 790 11.59 -6.06 59.57
N ASP A 791 10.45 -6.33 58.92
CA ASP A 791 10.29 -7.42 57.96
C ASP A 791 11.21 -7.21 56.74
N TRP A 792 11.41 -5.96 56.32
CA TRP A 792 12.34 -5.65 55.22
C TRP A 792 13.79 -5.95 55.60
N HIS A 793 14.26 -5.55 56.79
CA HIS A 793 15.59 -5.91 57.26
C HIS A 793 15.79 -7.43 57.34
N ASN A 794 14.76 -8.17 57.76
CA ASN A 794 14.80 -9.63 57.79
C ASN A 794 14.97 -10.24 56.39
N ILE A 795 14.31 -9.69 55.38
CA ILE A 795 14.52 -10.07 53.97
C ILE A 795 15.96 -9.80 53.55
N LEU A 796 16.50 -8.61 53.85
CA LEU A 796 17.86 -8.26 53.47
C LEU A 796 18.89 -9.20 54.11
N LEU A 797 18.74 -9.54 55.40
CA LEU A 797 19.59 -10.52 56.08
C LEU A 797 19.58 -11.89 55.38
N LYS A 798 18.42 -12.35 54.91
CA LYS A 798 18.31 -13.60 54.14
C LYS A 798 18.97 -13.51 52.76
N LEU A 799 18.94 -12.34 52.13
CA LEU A 799 19.57 -12.10 50.84
C LEU A 799 21.09 -11.85 50.94
N GLU A 800 21.67 -11.72 52.13
CA GLU A 800 23.14 -11.65 52.32
C GLU A 800 23.85 -12.98 51.98
N HIS A 801 23.12 -14.09 51.88
CA HIS A 801 23.68 -15.37 51.42
C HIS A 801 24.01 -15.34 49.93
N SER A 802 25.30 -15.23 49.60
CA SER A 802 25.80 -15.06 48.21
C SER A 802 25.45 -16.20 47.25
N GLN A 803 25.17 -17.40 47.76
CA GLN A 803 24.73 -18.54 46.97
C GLN A 803 23.37 -18.32 46.27
N LEU A 804 22.57 -17.36 46.73
CA LEU A 804 21.29 -16.99 46.11
C LEU A 804 21.45 -16.06 44.89
N HIS A 805 22.58 -15.37 44.79
CA HIS A 805 22.71 -14.21 43.90
C HIS A 805 22.72 -14.61 42.41
N SER A 806 23.53 -15.61 42.02
CA SER A 806 23.60 -16.07 40.62
C SER A 806 22.31 -16.75 40.16
N PRO A 807 21.78 -17.78 40.86
CA PRO A 807 20.59 -18.52 40.39
C PRO A 807 19.31 -17.67 40.34
N HIS A 808 19.21 -16.65 41.19
CA HIS A 808 17.99 -15.86 41.40
C HIS A 808 18.21 -14.37 41.18
N ALA A 809 19.18 -13.98 40.35
CA ALA A 809 19.50 -12.58 40.09
C ALA A 809 18.27 -11.76 39.63
N TYR A 810 17.44 -12.31 38.76
CA TYR A 810 16.25 -11.63 38.23
C TYR A 810 15.20 -11.30 39.31
N PRO A 811 14.65 -12.27 40.07
CA PRO A 811 13.67 -11.96 41.12
C PRO A 811 14.26 -11.05 42.21
N ILE A 812 15.55 -11.21 42.58
CA ILE A 812 16.21 -10.33 43.57
C ILE A 812 16.29 -8.89 43.05
N SER A 813 16.75 -8.69 41.81
CA SER A 813 16.86 -7.36 41.20
C SER A 813 15.50 -6.67 41.07
N ASN A 814 14.45 -7.45 40.76
CA ASN A 814 13.09 -6.93 40.69
C ASN A 814 12.53 -6.55 42.07
N LEU A 815 12.87 -7.32 43.12
CA LEU A 815 12.53 -6.97 44.51
C LEU A 815 13.19 -5.65 44.91
N PHE A 816 14.46 -5.42 44.57
CA PHE A 816 15.14 -4.15 44.87
C PHE A 816 14.47 -2.96 44.17
N LEU A 817 14.10 -3.11 42.89
CA LEU A 817 13.41 -2.06 42.15
C LEU A 817 12.01 -1.74 42.73
N SER A 818 11.30 -2.75 43.24
CA SER A 818 9.96 -2.60 43.84
C SER A 818 9.91 -1.65 45.04
N ILE A 819 11.06 -1.34 45.68
CA ILE A 819 11.11 -0.39 46.80
C ILE A 819 10.72 1.04 46.38
N PHE A 820 10.83 1.35 45.07
CA PHE A 820 10.49 2.65 44.49
C PHE A 820 9.13 2.66 43.75
N GLU A 821 8.44 1.53 43.67
CA GLU A 821 7.09 1.42 43.09
C GLU A 821 6.01 1.91 44.09
N ASP A 822 4.79 2.19 43.62
CA ASP A 822 3.64 2.61 44.44
C ASP A 822 3.90 3.79 45.42
N GLN A 823 4.36 4.92 44.89
CA GLN A 823 4.78 6.13 45.64
C GLN A 823 6.06 5.97 46.49
N GLY A 824 6.71 4.80 46.42
CA GLY A 824 7.95 4.48 47.13
C GLY A 824 7.70 4.09 48.58
N LYS A 825 8.36 3.02 49.05
CA LYS A 825 8.20 2.57 50.43
C LYS A 825 8.78 3.61 51.41
N PRO A 826 8.14 3.91 52.56
CA PRO A 826 8.59 4.98 53.47
C PRO A 826 10.03 4.84 53.96
N TYR A 827 10.51 3.60 54.05
CA TYR A 827 11.85 3.21 54.50
C TYR A 827 12.88 3.06 53.37
N ALA A 828 12.53 3.40 52.13
CA ALA A 828 13.39 3.18 50.97
C ALA A 828 14.74 3.91 51.09
N LEU A 829 14.74 5.13 51.64
CA LEU A 829 15.97 5.91 51.84
C LEU A 829 16.80 5.43 53.04
N GLU A 830 16.14 4.98 54.11
CA GLU A 830 16.81 4.49 55.33
C GLU A 830 17.61 3.22 55.07
N THR A 831 17.10 2.34 54.20
CA THR A 831 17.69 1.02 53.91
C THR A 831 18.54 1.02 52.64
N LEU A 832 18.64 2.16 51.95
CA LEU A 832 19.25 2.27 50.62
C LEU A 832 20.72 1.82 50.58
N GLU A 833 21.49 2.12 51.62
CA GLU A 833 22.91 1.72 51.72
C GLU A 833 23.07 0.18 51.78
N GLN A 834 22.24 -0.48 52.58
CA GLN A 834 22.24 -1.94 52.71
C GLN A 834 21.78 -2.61 51.41
N VAL A 835 20.69 -2.12 50.80
CA VAL A 835 20.19 -2.67 49.53
C VAL A 835 21.20 -2.45 48.40
N ASN A 836 21.89 -1.30 48.36
CA ASN A 836 22.94 -1.05 47.38
C ASN A 836 24.11 -2.02 47.50
N THR A 837 24.54 -2.35 48.72
CA THR A 837 25.61 -3.32 48.97
C THR A 837 25.22 -4.71 48.43
N LEU A 838 23.97 -5.12 48.67
CA LEU A 838 23.43 -6.37 48.13
C LEU A 838 23.27 -6.33 46.61
N ALA A 839 22.77 -5.23 46.05
CA ALA A 839 22.62 -5.04 44.61
C ALA A 839 23.96 -5.14 43.87
N HIS A 840 25.04 -4.63 44.47
CA HIS A 840 26.40 -4.80 43.94
C HIS A 840 26.87 -6.25 43.99
N SER A 841 26.63 -6.96 45.10
CA SER A 841 26.95 -8.39 45.20
C SER A 841 26.16 -9.23 44.17
N VAL A 842 24.88 -8.90 43.94
CA VAL A 842 24.05 -9.58 42.93
C VAL A 842 24.55 -9.25 41.52
N TRP A 843 24.92 -8.00 41.25
CA TRP A 843 25.53 -7.61 39.99
C TRP A 843 26.76 -8.46 39.69
N GLU A 844 27.68 -8.60 40.63
CA GLU A 844 28.90 -9.41 40.47
C GLU A 844 28.61 -10.90 40.21
N ALA A 845 27.52 -11.43 40.75
CA ALA A 845 27.13 -12.83 40.55
C ALA A 845 26.43 -13.12 39.21
N ILE A 846 26.02 -12.11 38.44
CA ILE A 846 25.37 -12.31 37.14
C ILE A 846 26.38 -12.85 36.13
N GLU A 847 26.08 -14.02 35.57
CA GLU A 847 26.84 -14.63 34.48
C GLU A 847 26.58 -13.93 33.14
N ASP A 848 27.62 -13.85 32.32
CA ASP A 848 27.55 -13.20 31.01
C ASP A 848 27.03 -14.18 29.95
N ASN A 849 26.22 -13.69 29.01
CA ASN A 849 25.65 -14.48 27.91
C ASN A 849 26.11 -13.88 26.57
N GLU A 850 26.40 -14.72 25.57
CA GLU A 850 27.02 -14.31 24.30
C GLU A 850 26.03 -13.82 23.21
N ASP A 851 24.71 -13.95 23.39
CA ASP A 851 23.74 -13.58 22.33
C ASP A 851 23.55 -12.05 22.18
N GLU A 852 23.73 -11.52 20.96
CA GLU A 852 23.42 -10.12 20.59
C GLU A 852 21.93 -9.94 20.24
N PRO A 853 21.20 -9.04 20.93
CA PRO A 853 19.81 -8.73 20.62
C PRO A 853 19.65 -7.59 19.60
N ASP A 854 18.55 -7.64 18.84
CA ASP A 854 18.18 -6.55 17.90
C ASP A 854 17.87 -5.21 18.60
N ASN A 855 17.47 -5.21 19.87
CA ASN A 855 17.14 -4.00 20.64
C ASN A 855 17.69 -4.09 22.07
N TRP A 856 18.87 -3.49 22.27
CA TRP A 856 19.59 -3.52 23.54
C TRP A 856 18.83 -2.90 24.71
N LEU A 857 18.12 -1.80 24.48
CA LEU A 857 17.39 -1.11 25.54
C LEU A 857 16.21 -1.96 26.04
N ASN A 858 15.47 -2.61 25.14
CA ASN A 858 14.36 -3.47 25.54
C ASN A 858 14.84 -4.69 26.34
N VAL A 859 15.97 -5.29 25.94
CA VAL A 859 16.58 -6.37 26.71
C VAL A 859 17.05 -5.88 28.08
N ALA A 860 17.72 -4.73 28.16
CA ALA A 860 18.16 -4.15 29.42
C ALA A 860 16.99 -3.92 30.41
N LEU A 861 15.82 -3.48 29.92
CA LEU A 861 14.65 -3.29 30.77
C LEU A 861 14.10 -4.60 31.39
N ASN A 862 14.38 -5.74 30.75
CA ASN A 862 13.83 -7.06 31.11
C ASN A 862 14.89 -8.05 31.62
N ALA A 863 16.13 -7.62 31.85
CA ALA A 863 17.23 -8.46 32.32
C ALA A 863 17.65 -8.08 33.76
N PRO A 864 18.21 -9.01 34.57
CA PRO A 864 18.61 -8.73 35.95
C PRO A 864 19.61 -7.57 36.03
N GLU A 865 20.63 -7.57 35.18
CA GLU A 865 21.69 -6.57 35.16
C GLU A 865 21.11 -5.17 34.88
N GLY A 866 20.19 -5.05 33.93
CA GLY A 866 19.56 -3.76 33.63
C GLY A 866 18.55 -3.31 34.69
N LYS A 867 17.93 -4.23 35.45
CA LYS A 867 17.12 -3.88 36.62
C LYS A 867 17.95 -3.36 37.79
N ILE A 868 19.16 -3.89 38.00
CA ILE A 868 20.10 -3.34 38.99
C ILE A 868 20.53 -1.93 38.62
N VAL A 869 20.90 -1.69 37.34
CA VAL A 869 21.27 -0.34 36.89
C VAL A 869 20.08 0.62 37.03
N GLN A 870 18.85 0.20 36.71
CA GLN A 870 17.65 1.00 36.98
C GLN A 870 17.52 1.31 38.47
N PHE A 871 17.66 0.31 39.34
CA PHE A 871 17.61 0.50 40.79
C PHE A 871 18.63 1.53 41.26
N TRP A 872 19.89 1.48 40.79
CA TRP A 872 20.91 2.47 41.13
C TRP A 872 20.56 3.88 40.62
N LEU A 873 20.05 4.03 39.40
CA LEU A 873 19.63 5.33 38.87
C LEU A 873 18.45 5.91 39.67
N HIS A 874 17.47 5.08 40.04
CA HIS A 874 16.35 5.47 40.89
C HIS A 874 16.82 5.84 42.30
N GLY A 875 17.69 5.04 42.92
CA GLY A 875 18.28 5.29 44.24
C GLY A 875 19.04 6.61 44.29
N LEU A 876 19.85 6.89 43.26
CA LEU A 876 20.55 8.16 43.09
C LEU A 876 19.58 9.33 42.97
N SER A 877 18.52 9.19 42.17
CA SER A 877 17.52 10.24 42.01
C SER A 877 16.74 10.51 43.31
N GLN A 878 16.42 9.47 44.10
CA GLN A 878 15.65 9.62 45.34
C GLN A 878 16.51 10.20 46.47
N SER A 879 17.77 9.78 46.60
CA SER A 879 18.68 10.28 47.66
C SER A 879 18.92 11.79 47.58
N GLN A 880 18.76 12.37 46.38
CA GLN A 880 18.96 13.81 46.13
C GLN A 880 17.66 14.57 45.86
N LYS A 881 16.48 13.96 46.12
CA LYS A 881 15.18 14.57 45.82
C LYS A 881 14.94 15.91 46.52
N LEU A 882 15.41 16.05 47.76
CA LEU A 882 15.31 17.27 48.57
C LEU A 882 16.28 18.39 48.14
N ILE A 883 17.28 18.06 47.30
CA ILE A 883 18.23 19.03 46.75
C ILE A 883 17.60 19.66 45.50
N PRO A 884 17.59 21.01 45.38
CA PRO A 884 17.15 21.69 44.16
C PRO A 884 17.90 21.20 42.93
N ALA A 885 17.25 21.18 41.75
CA ALA A 885 17.82 20.58 40.54
C ALA A 885 19.26 21.04 40.21
N ASN A 886 19.56 22.33 40.41
CA ASN A 886 20.88 22.92 40.13
C ASN A 886 22.00 22.49 41.10
N GLY A 887 21.65 21.88 42.24
CA GLY A 887 22.62 21.44 43.25
C GLY A 887 22.82 19.91 43.28
N ARG A 888 22.09 19.15 42.45
CA ARG A 888 22.23 17.69 42.37
C ARG A 888 23.50 17.34 41.61
N THR A 889 24.20 16.31 42.05
CA THR A 889 25.48 15.87 41.46
C THR A 889 25.59 14.35 41.44
N LEU A 890 26.52 13.81 40.67
CA LEU A 890 26.86 12.39 40.79
C LEU A 890 27.72 12.20 42.05
N ILE A 891 27.35 11.26 42.92
CA ILE A 891 27.96 11.04 44.24
C ILE A 891 28.52 9.61 44.37
N GLU A 892 29.48 9.42 45.26
CA GLU A 892 29.88 8.06 45.67
C GLU A 892 28.80 7.39 46.53
N PRO A 893 28.61 6.06 46.45
CA PRO A 893 29.39 5.09 45.65
C PRO A 893 28.87 4.91 44.21
N TYR A 894 27.83 5.66 43.80
CA TYR A 894 27.19 5.51 42.49
C TYR A 894 28.15 5.82 41.32
N ILE A 895 29.10 6.74 41.49
CA ILE A 895 30.16 6.97 40.49
C ILE A 895 30.91 5.65 40.24
N GLY A 896 31.36 4.98 41.29
CA GLY A 896 32.04 3.69 41.21
C GLY A 896 31.21 2.65 40.45
N TRP A 897 29.97 2.40 40.88
CA TRP A 897 29.12 1.36 40.27
C TRP A 897 28.77 1.66 38.81
N LEU A 898 28.42 2.90 38.47
CA LEU A 898 28.13 3.25 37.09
C LEU A 898 29.37 3.14 36.20
N THR A 899 30.55 3.46 36.73
CA THR A 899 31.82 3.29 36.01
C THR A 899 32.12 1.82 35.77
N GLU A 900 31.88 0.97 36.77
CA GLU A 900 32.00 -0.48 36.66
C GLU A 900 31.08 -1.05 35.58
N VAL A 901 29.81 -0.61 35.53
CA VAL A 901 28.86 -0.99 34.47
C VAL A 901 29.38 -0.63 33.08
N VAL A 902 29.94 0.57 32.93
CA VAL A 902 30.49 1.02 31.64
C VAL A 902 31.69 0.16 31.22
N GLN A 903 32.54 -0.24 32.18
CA GLN A 903 33.76 -1.01 31.94
C GLN A 903 33.53 -2.53 31.85
N ALA A 904 32.38 -3.02 32.31
CA ALA A 904 32.06 -4.44 32.31
C ALA A 904 32.10 -5.02 30.88
N PRO A 905 32.75 -6.19 30.68
CA PRO A 905 32.79 -6.83 29.36
C PRO A 905 31.44 -7.45 28.99
N GLY A 906 31.37 -7.89 27.72
CA GLY A 906 30.28 -8.68 27.17
C GLY A 906 28.88 -8.08 27.29
N ARG A 907 27.87 -8.94 27.35
CA ARG A 907 26.44 -8.56 27.29
C ARG A 907 26.00 -7.87 28.56
N LYS A 908 26.49 -8.30 29.72
CA LYS A 908 26.23 -7.66 31.02
C LYS A 908 26.56 -6.17 30.99
N GLY A 909 27.74 -5.82 30.46
CA GLY A 909 28.12 -4.40 30.28
C GLY A 909 27.33 -3.71 29.18
N ALA A 910 27.05 -4.39 28.07
CA ALA A 910 26.37 -3.84 26.91
C ALA A 910 24.93 -3.36 27.24
N THR A 911 24.16 -4.17 27.97
CA THR A 911 22.80 -3.81 28.43
C THR A 911 22.84 -2.61 29.39
N GLY A 912 23.80 -2.57 30.31
CA GLY A 912 24.04 -1.44 31.20
C GLY A 912 24.39 -0.15 30.44
N ARG A 913 25.33 -0.21 29.48
CA ARG A 913 25.69 0.92 28.60
C ARG A 913 24.49 1.46 27.83
N SER A 914 23.61 0.60 27.32
CA SER A 914 22.38 1.03 26.64
C SER A 914 21.43 1.79 27.57
N LEU A 915 21.25 1.31 28.80
CA LEU A 915 20.40 2.00 29.76
C LEU A 915 20.99 3.37 30.16
N LEU A 916 22.29 3.46 30.40
CA LEU A 916 22.96 4.70 30.80
C LEU A 916 22.92 5.76 29.70
N THR A 917 23.18 5.36 28.45
CA THR A 917 23.09 6.27 27.29
C THR A 917 21.65 6.71 26.99
N SER A 918 20.64 5.92 27.38
CA SER A 918 19.24 6.38 27.37
C SER A 918 18.96 7.53 28.34
N GLN A 919 19.78 7.69 29.38
CA GLN A 919 19.70 8.74 30.40
C GLN A 919 20.79 9.81 30.26
N LEU A 920 21.46 9.89 29.10
CA LEU A 920 22.64 10.73 28.86
C LEU A 920 22.43 12.19 29.29
N SER A 921 21.26 12.75 28.98
CA SER A 921 20.93 14.14 29.32
C SER A 921 20.89 14.37 30.84
N TRP A 922 20.24 13.47 31.58
CA TRP A 922 20.10 13.58 33.02
C TRP A 922 21.46 13.38 33.72
N LEU A 923 22.23 12.37 33.30
CA LEU A 923 23.57 12.11 33.84
C LEU A 923 24.53 13.27 33.57
N SER A 924 24.41 13.95 32.42
CA SER A 924 25.24 15.11 32.11
C SER A 924 24.93 16.32 32.97
N GLN A 925 23.68 16.48 33.44
CA GLN A 925 23.32 17.53 34.39
C GLN A 925 23.92 17.26 35.78
N LEU A 926 24.06 15.99 36.16
CA LEU A 926 24.65 15.58 37.44
C LEU A 926 26.18 15.64 37.42
N ASN A 927 26.83 15.15 36.37
CA ASN A 927 28.29 15.19 36.24
C ASN A 927 28.72 15.12 34.77
N LYS A 928 28.88 16.30 34.16
CA LYS A 928 29.31 16.44 32.77
C LYS A 928 30.69 15.83 32.50
N GLN A 929 31.64 15.97 33.42
CA GLN A 929 33.00 15.46 33.23
C GLN A 929 33.01 13.93 33.16
N TRP A 930 32.23 13.27 34.02
CA TRP A 930 32.10 11.81 34.02
C TRP A 930 31.47 11.31 32.71
N VAL A 931 30.40 11.96 32.23
CA VAL A 931 29.76 11.60 30.94
C VAL A 931 30.75 11.73 29.78
N LEU A 932 31.52 12.83 29.72
CA LEU A 932 32.54 13.05 28.69
C LEU A 932 33.65 12.01 28.72
N GLN A 933 34.02 11.53 29.92
CA GLN A 933 35.10 10.56 30.09
C GLN A 933 34.67 9.12 29.83
N HIS A 934 33.42 8.75 30.16
CA HIS A 934 32.98 7.34 30.19
C HIS A 934 31.92 6.99 29.15
N LEU A 935 30.94 7.87 28.87
CA LEU A 935 29.83 7.53 27.97
C LEU A 935 30.04 8.03 26.54
N ILE A 936 30.60 9.24 26.37
CA ILE A 936 30.84 9.80 25.03
C ILE A 936 31.81 8.96 24.17
N PRO A 937 32.89 8.36 24.73
CA PRO A 937 33.78 7.50 23.94
C PRO A 937 33.09 6.27 23.34
N LEU A 938 32.03 5.76 23.98
CA LEU A 938 31.31 4.55 23.54
C LEU A 938 30.71 4.71 22.12
N PHE A 939 30.32 5.93 21.75
CA PHE A 939 29.72 6.21 20.44
C PHE A 939 30.70 6.08 19.26
N ASN A 940 32.01 5.94 19.54
CA ASN A 940 33.08 5.75 18.55
C ASN A 940 33.95 4.53 18.84
N ASP A 941 33.54 3.66 19.76
CA ASP A 941 34.33 2.50 20.16
C ASP A 941 34.38 1.44 19.04
N ASP A 942 35.53 0.84 18.76
CA ASP A 942 35.67 -0.18 17.72
C ASP A 942 34.95 -1.50 18.11
N ASN A 943 34.69 -1.73 19.40
CA ASN A 943 33.94 -2.88 19.86
C ASN A 943 32.42 -2.66 19.72
N ASP A 944 31.75 -3.50 18.93
CA ASP A 944 30.31 -3.39 18.70
C ASP A 944 29.46 -3.58 19.97
N LEU A 945 29.95 -4.32 20.98
CA LEU A 945 29.30 -4.45 22.30
C LEU A 945 29.41 -3.19 23.17
N ASN A 946 30.18 -2.19 22.74
CA ASN A 946 30.22 -0.85 23.32
C ASN A 946 29.43 0.12 22.45
N PHE A 947 29.68 0.09 21.14
CA PHE A 947 29.13 1.01 20.16
C PHE A 947 27.62 0.84 19.94
N THR A 948 27.16 -0.36 19.61
CA THR A 948 25.76 -0.62 19.24
C THR A 948 24.79 -0.34 20.40
N PRO A 949 25.03 -0.83 21.63
CA PRO A 949 24.14 -0.55 22.75
C PRO A 949 24.08 0.93 23.13
N ALA A 950 25.21 1.65 23.04
CA ALA A 950 25.28 3.08 23.33
C ALA A 950 24.40 3.89 22.38
N TRP A 951 24.48 3.59 21.08
CA TRP A 951 23.58 4.20 20.09
C TRP A 951 22.12 3.78 20.29
N ASP A 952 21.82 2.52 20.58
CA ASP A 952 20.44 2.06 20.80
C ASP A 952 19.75 2.77 21.97
N GLY A 953 20.47 2.94 23.08
CA GLY A 953 19.97 3.65 24.25
C GLY A 953 19.67 5.12 23.94
N PHE A 954 20.65 5.80 23.34
CA PHE A 954 20.54 7.20 22.97
C PHE A 954 19.47 7.46 21.90
N LEU A 955 19.39 6.65 20.85
CA LEU A 955 18.39 6.81 19.79
C LEU A 955 16.96 6.56 20.28
N SER A 956 16.78 5.68 21.28
CA SER A 956 15.47 5.29 21.78
C SER A 956 14.86 6.27 22.79
N ARG A 957 15.64 6.74 23.78
CA ARG A 957 15.13 7.66 24.84
C ARG A 957 16.07 8.81 25.17
N GLY A 958 17.24 8.89 24.55
CA GLY A 958 18.19 9.96 24.77
C GLY A 958 17.63 11.33 24.35
N CYS A 959 17.86 12.34 25.19
CA CYS A 959 17.57 13.73 24.87
C CYS A 959 18.85 14.47 24.44
N SER A 960 18.71 15.35 23.46
CA SER A 960 19.79 16.17 22.92
C SER A 960 20.07 17.39 23.82
N ILE A 961 21.29 17.50 24.35
CA ILE A 961 21.78 18.72 25.03
C ILE A 961 22.76 19.44 24.08
N PRO A 962 22.58 20.74 23.78
CA PRO A 962 23.43 21.47 22.83
C PRO A 962 24.94 21.28 23.07
N GLU A 963 25.36 21.35 24.33
CA GLU A 963 26.76 21.27 24.74
C GLU A 963 27.41 19.89 24.51
N LEU A 964 26.61 18.82 24.46
CA LEU A 964 27.09 17.47 24.14
C LEU A 964 27.04 17.20 22.64
N GLN A 965 26.14 17.87 21.91
CA GLN A 965 25.98 17.64 20.48
C GLN A 965 27.22 18.02 19.68
N GLU A 966 27.87 19.15 19.98
CA GLU A 966 29.13 19.54 19.34
C GLU A 966 30.21 18.45 19.45
N ARG A 967 30.22 17.71 20.58
CA ARG A 967 31.17 16.62 20.84
C ARG A 967 30.78 15.31 20.16
N LEU A 968 29.49 15.10 19.91
CA LEU A 968 28.97 13.91 19.26
C LEU A 968 28.97 14.01 17.73
N ILE A 969 29.06 15.21 17.14
CA ILE A 969 29.10 15.41 15.68
C ILE A 969 30.08 14.45 14.97
N PRO A 970 31.36 14.30 15.41
CA PRO A 970 32.28 13.35 14.78
C PRO A 970 31.78 11.90 14.85
N SER A 971 31.09 11.53 15.93
CA SER A 971 30.53 10.19 16.14
C SER A 971 29.35 9.88 15.23
N TYR A 972 28.53 10.87 14.88
CA TYR A 972 27.46 10.65 13.89
C TYR A 972 28.04 10.26 12.53
N LEU A 973 29.13 10.92 12.12
CA LEU A 973 29.70 10.70 10.80
C LEU A 973 30.38 9.33 10.65
N SER A 974 30.98 8.81 11.73
CA SER A 974 31.53 7.45 11.76
C SER A 974 30.45 6.37 11.91
N ALA A 975 29.33 6.67 12.59
CA ALA A 975 28.34 5.67 12.95
C ALA A 975 27.48 5.17 11.78
N ILE A 976 27.16 6.04 10.81
CA ILE A 976 26.28 5.69 9.70
C ILE A 976 26.81 4.51 8.86
N SER A 977 28.13 4.39 8.68
CA SER A 977 28.71 3.28 7.89
C SER A 977 28.69 1.94 8.63
N ARG A 978 28.49 1.94 9.95
CA ARG A 978 28.50 0.75 10.80
C ARG A 978 27.12 0.11 10.97
N PHE A 979 26.04 0.88 10.76
CA PHE A 979 24.69 0.32 10.84
C PHE A 979 24.28 -0.37 9.54
N ALA A 980 23.78 -1.60 9.65
CA ALA A 980 23.26 -2.36 8.52
C ALA A 980 22.17 -1.59 7.74
N VAL A 981 22.27 -1.62 6.42
CA VAL A 981 21.31 -1.00 5.50
C VAL A 981 19.92 -1.59 5.73
N GLY A 982 18.89 -0.73 5.76
CA GLY A 982 17.50 -1.15 6.00
C GLY A 982 17.14 -1.45 7.46
N SER A 983 18.10 -1.46 8.39
CA SER A 983 17.80 -1.70 9.81
C SER A 983 16.97 -0.58 10.45
N SER A 984 16.09 -0.94 11.38
CA SER A 984 15.27 0.03 12.13
C SER A 984 16.13 1.05 12.91
N ARG A 985 17.31 0.61 13.37
CA ARG A 985 18.33 1.43 14.04
C ARG A 985 18.87 2.53 13.13
N ARG A 986 19.24 2.18 11.89
CA ARG A 986 19.74 3.14 10.89
C ARG A 986 18.70 4.24 10.59
N LYS A 987 17.42 3.86 10.47
CA LYS A 987 16.32 4.83 10.30
C LYS A 987 16.21 5.80 11.49
N LYS A 988 16.21 5.28 12.73
CA LYS A 988 16.20 6.11 13.95
C LYS A 988 17.41 7.04 14.02
N PHE A 989 18.58 6.54 13.60
CA PHE A 989 19.80 7.32 13.51
C PHE A 989 19.68 8.50 12.54
N VAL A 990 19.18 8.27 11.31
CA VAL A 990 18.96 9.34 10.31
C VAL A 990 18.01 10.42 10.85
N ASN A 991 16.95 10.02 11.54
CA ASN A 991 16.02 10.98 12.15
C ASN A 991 16.71 11.83 13.23
N ARG A 992 17.51 11.20 14.11
CA ARG A 992 18.25 11.94 15.14
C ARG A 992 19.33 12.85 14.55
N PHE A 993 20.03 12.42 13.49
CA PHE A 993 20.98 13.25 12.74
C PHE A 993 20.29 14.46 12.10
N THR A 994 19.07 14.28 11.58
CA THR A 994 18.29 15.38 10.99
C THR A 994 17.92 16.43 12.04
N GLU A 995 17.47 16.00 13.22
CA GLU A 995 17.22 16.90 14.36
C GLU A 995 18.49 17.66 14.78
N LEU A 996 19.63 16.95 14.88
CA LEU A 996 20.93 17.56 15.18
C LEU A 996 21.20 18.74 14.24
N VAL A 997 21.11 18.50 12.93
CA VAL A 997 21.43 19.49 11.90
C VAL A 997 20.46 20.67 11.92
N LEU A 998 19.17 20.43 12.10
CA LEU A 998 18.17 21.51 12.10
C LEU A 998 18.32 22.43 13.32
N PHE A 999 18.56 21.88 14.50
CA PHE A 999 18.52 22.66 15.75
C PHE A 999 19.88 23.15 16.24
N TYR A 1000 20.98 22.48 15.90
CA TYR A 1000 22.29 22.74 16.54
C TYR A 1000 23.44 23.06 15.58
N VAL A 1001 23.23 22.97 14.26
CA VAL A 1001 24.27 23.27 13.27
C VAL A 1001 23.89 24.56 12.52
N ASP A 1002 24.86 25.48 12.43
CA ASP A 1002 24.66 26.75 11.74
C ASP A 1002 24.64 26.60 10.21
N ASP A 1003 25.61 25.90 9.63
CA ASP A 1003 25.63 25.54 8.21
C ASP A 1003 26.23 24.13 7.98
N PRO A 1004 25.39 23.12 7.68
CA PRO A 1004 25.83 21.76 7.41
C PRO A 1004 26.29 21.52 5.97
N THR A 1005 26.09 22.48 5.04
CA THR A 1005 26.13 22.21 3.59
C THR A 1005 27.53 21.95 3.05
N SER A 1006 28.57 22.56 3.65
CA SER A 1006 29.95 22.49 3.18
C SER A 1006 30.74 21.28 3.70
N THR A 1007 30.35 20.71 4.84
CA THR A 1007 31.15 19.70 5.55
C THR A 1007 30.34 18.47 5.96
N LEU A 1008 29.24 18.67 6.68
CA LEU A 1008 28.43 17.58 7.25
C LEU A 1008 27.61 16.83 6.19
N PHE A 1009 26.93 17.54 5.29
CA PHE A 1009 26.16 16.90 4.22
C PHE A 1009 27.02 16.08 3.27
N PRO A 1010 28.15 16.57 2.73
CA PRO A 1010 29.02 15.73 1.89
C PRO A 1010 29.42 14.41 2.56
N GLN A 1011 29.76 14.41 3.85
CA GLN A 1011 30.17 13.21 4.57
C GLN A 1011 29.00 12.27 4.89
N PHE A 1012 27.84 12.81 5.26
CA PHE A 1012 26.62 12.03 5.46
C PHE A 1012 26.19 11.36 4.14
N PHE A 1013 26.10 12.13 3.06
CA PHE A 1013 25.67 11.64 1.74
C PHE A 1013 26.65 10.66 1.11
N GLN A 1014 27.93 10.67 1.47
CA GLN A 1014 28.90 9.66 1.02
C GLN A 1014 28.57 8.25 1.51
N ASN A 1015 27.92 8.13 2.68
CA ASN A 1015 27.59 6.85 3.32
C ASN A 1015 26.08 6.56 3.33
N ALA A 1016 25.26 7.52 2.90
CA ALA A 1016 23.80 7.41 2.88
C ALA A 1016 23.32 6.71 1.61
N THR A 1017 22.39 5.77 1.78
CA THR A 1017 21.66 5.13 0.69
C THR A 1017 20.52 6.01 0.18
N ASP A 1018 19.87 5.61 -0.91
CA ASP A 1018 18.68 6.30 -1.45
C ASP A 1018 17.56 6.40 -0.39
N ASP A 1019 17.34 5.32 0.36
CA ASP A 1019 16.35 5.29 1.44
C ASP A 1019 16.71 6.21 2.59
N ASP A 1020 17.99 6.28 2.97
CA ASP A 1020 18.45 7.21 4.03
C ASP A 1020 18.23 8.68 3.61
N ARG A 1021 18.47 9.01 2.34
CA ARG A 1021 18.26 10.37 1.79
C ARG A 1021 16.78 10.73 1.76
N ILE A 1022 15.92 9.78 1.39
CA ILE A 1022 14.47 9.96 1.40
C ILE A 1022 13.96 10.14 2.84
N GLU A 1023 14.45 9.34 3.79
CA GLU A 1023 14.09 9.48 5.21
C GLU A 1023 14.58 10.81 5.79
N PHE A 1024 15.80 11.23 5.47
CA PHE A 1024 16.34 12.54 5.84
C PHE A 1024 15.42 13.67 5.34
N ALA A 1025 15.03 13.63 4.06
CA ALA A 1025 14.15 14.65 3.50
C ALA A 1025 12.74 14.64 4.13
N ARG A 1026 12.23 13.44 4.47
CA ARG A 1026 10.94 13.25 5.15
C ARG A 1026 10.99 13.78 6.58
N CYS A 1027 12.09 13.55 7.30
CA CYS A 1027 12.29 14.03 8.65
C CYS A 1027 12.34 15.57 8.69
N ILE A 1028 13.03 16.21 7.72
CA ILE A 1028 12.98 17.68 7.55
C ILE A 1028 11.54 18.14 7.36
N ARG A 1029 10.77 17.52 6.44
CA ARG A 1029 9.37 17.87 6.19
C ARG A 1029 8.52 17.81 7.47
N LEU A 1030 8.67 16.76 8.27
CA LEU A 1030 7.93 16.58 9.52
C LEU A 1030 8.30 17.68 10.54
N LEU A 1031 9.59 17.94 10.73
CA LEU A 1031 10.08 18.91 11.70
C LEU A 1031 9.69 20.35 11.31
N LEU A 1032 9.81 20.72 10.03
CA LEU A 1032 9.36 22.03 9.53
C LEU A 1032 7.87 22.27 9.81
N GLY A 1033 7.03 21.24 9.71
CA GLY A 1033 5.59 21.33 10.02
C GLY A 1033 5.27 21.57 11.50
N THR A 1034 6.21 21.32 12.41
CA THR A 1034 6.05 21.52 13.87
C THR A 1034 6.66 22.82 14.38
N MET A 1035 7.49 23.48 13.56
CA MET A 1035 8.20 24.70 13.94
C MET A 1035 7.32 25.96 13.80
N GLN A 1036 7.63 26.99 14.58
CA GLN A 1036 7.03 28.32 14.41
C GLN A 1036 7.56 28.98 13.12
N PRO A 1037 6.74 29.81 12.42
CA PRO A 1037 7.14 30.45 11.17
C PRO A 1037 8.46 31.22 11.23
N GLU A 1038 8.75 31.89 12.36
CA GLU A 1038 9.99 32.64 12.58
C GLU A 1038 11.22 31.72 12.59
N ALA A 1039 11.11 30.53 13.18
CA ALA A 1039 12.20 29.56 13.23
C ALA A 1039 12.48 28.96 11.83
N VAL A 1040 11.42 28.70 11.05
CA VAL A 1040 11.58 28.26 9.66
C VAL A 1040 12.24 29.35 8.82
N GLN A 1041 11.86 30.62 9.00
CA GLN A 1041 12.50 31.73 8.30
C GLN A 1041 13.99 31.84 8.64
N GLN A 1042 14.36 31.66 9.91
CA GLN A 1042 15.77 31.63 10.32
C GLN A 1042 16.52 30.48 9.66
N LEU A 1043 15.94 29.27 9.58
CA LEU A 1043 16.52 28.13 8.87
C LEU A 1043 16.73 28.40 7.37
N CYS A 1044 15.73 28.98 6.70
CA CYS A 1044 15.80 29.40 5.30
C CYS A 1044 16.94 30.39 5.05
N ASN A 1045 17.12 31.35 5.97
CA ASN A 1045 18.17 32.36 5.87
C ASN A 1045 19.57 31.79 6.18
N ARG A 1046 19.68 30.80 7.08
CA ARG A 1046 20.96 30.18 7.44
C ARG A 1046 21.51 29.30 6.33
N TRP A 1047 20.74 28.29 5.91
CA TRP A 1047 21.26 27.28 4.95
C TRP A 1047 20.20 26.58 4.10
N LEU A 1048 18.92 26.50 4.50
CA LEU A 1048 17.94 25.65 3.82
C LEU A 1048 17.68 26.08 2.36
N THR A 1049 17.69 27.38 2.08
CA THR A 1049 17.56 27.89 0.69
C THR A 1049 18.79 27.56 -0.14
N HIS A 1050 19.99 27.72 0.42
CA HIS A 1050 21.25 27.38 -0.27
C HIS A 1050 21.35 25.87 -0.53
N TYR A 1051 20.86 25.05 0.39
CA TYR A 1051 20.78 23.61 0.21
C TYR A 1051 19.91 23.23 -0.99
N TRP A 1052 18.77 23.88 -1.20
CA TRP A 1052 17.96 23.69 -2.41
C TRP A 1052 18.73 23.94 -3.70
N GLU A 1053 19.51 25.04 -3.76
CA GLU A 1053 20.34 25.40 -4.92
C GLU A 1053 21.39 24.31 -5.20
N LEU A 1054 22.08 23.84 -4.15
CA LEU A 1054 23.09 22.80 -4.26
C LEU A 1054 22.49 21.47 -4.72
N ARG A 1055 21.33 21.06 -4.16
CA ARG A 1055 20.65 19.82 -4.56
C ARG A 1055 20.24 19.85 -6.04
N GLN A 1056 19.77 21.00 -6.55
CA GLN A 1056 19.43 21.16 -7.97
C GLN A 1056 20.65 21.00 -8.88
N GLN A 1057 21.84 21.40 -8.42
CA GLN A 1057 23.11 21.23 -9.14
C GLN A 1057 23.69 19.81 -9.00
N GLY A 1058 23.01 18.90 -8.30
CA GLY A 1058 23.49 17.53 -8.06
C GLY A 1058 24.58 17.45 -6.99
N ILE A 1059 24.65 18.42 -6.07
CA ILE A 1059 25.63 18.48 -4.98
C ILE A 1059 24.93 18.11 -3.67
N PRO A 1060 25.48 17.24 -2.80
CA PRO A 1060 26.74 16.50 -2.98
C PRO A 1060 26.64 15.29 -3.93
N THR A 1061 25.43 14.82 -4.26
CA THR A 1061 25.19 13.72 -5.22
C THR A 1061 23.93 13.99 -6.05
N THR A 1062 23.69 13.27 -7.15
CA THR A 1062 22.50 13.48 -7.98
C THR A 1062 21.22 13.31 -7.17
N LEU A 1063 20.32 14.29 -7.30
CA LEU A 1063 19.01 14.29 -6.66
C LEU A 1063 18.11 13.26 -7.35
N ASN A 1064 17.62 12.28 -6.58
CA ASN A 1064 16.71 11.26 -7.11
C ASN A 1064 15.25 11.76 -7.09
N ASP A 1065 14.40 11.20 -7.95
CA ASP A 1065 13.01 11.65 -8.13
C ASP A 1065 12.17 11.51 -6.85
N SER A 1066 12.40 10.45 -6.06
CA SER A 1066 11.70 10.21 -4.80
C SER A 1066 12.08 11.21 -3.69
N GLU A 1067 13.37 11.56 -3.60
CA GLU A 1067 13.92 12.57 -2.70
C GLU A 1067 13.37 13.94 -3.10
N PHE A 1068 13.42 14.30 -4.38
CA PHE A 1068 12.85 15.55 -4.89
C PHE A 1068 11.36 15.66 -4.61
N LYS A 1069 10.59 14.58 -4.82
CA LYS A 1069 9.16 14.52 -4.49
C LYS A 1069 8.90 14.91 -3.05
N ILE A 1070 9.66 14.37 -2.09
CA ILE A 1070 9.52 14.69 -0.67
C ILE A 1070 9.97 16.12 -0.37
N MET A 1071 11.05 16.59 -1.00
CA MET A 1071 11.50 17.98 -0.83
C MET A 1071 10.45 18.99 -1.29
N LEU A 1072 9.71 18.72 -2.38
CA LEU A 1072 8.60 19.58 -2.82
C LEU A 1072 7.55 19.79 -1.71
N GLU A 1073 7.36 18.81 -0.83
CA GLU A 1073 6.43 18.88 0.31
C GLU A 1073 6.86 19.88 1.40
N TRP A 1074 8.08 20.44 1.32
CA TRP A 1074 8.55 21.49 2.23
C TRP A 1074 7.94 22.86 1.88
N LEU A 1075 7.56 23.08 0.61
CA LEU A 1075 7.08 24.37 0.10
C LEU A 1075 6.00 25.03 0.97
N PRO A 1076 4.95 24.32 1.44
CA PRO A 1076 3.87 24.93 2.22
C PRO A 1076 4.33 25.55 3.54
N THR A 1077 5.48 25.15 4.08
CA THR A 1077 6.01 25.62 5.36
C THR A 1077 7.05 26.74 5.23
N LEU A 1078 7.51 27.08 4.02
CA LEU A 1078 8.67 27.97 3.82
C LEU A 1078 8.40 29.47 4.03
N GLY A 1079 7.15 29.89 4.24
CA GLY A 1079 6.81 31.29 4.49
C GLY A 1079 7.29 32.22 3.36
N ASP A 1080 8.10 33.22 3.70
CA ASP A 1080 8.58 34.24 2.73
C ASP A 1080 9.68 33.75 1.79
N ALA A 1081 10.30 32.59 2.08
CA ALA A 1081 11.25 31.96 1.16
C ALA A 1081 10.58 31.21 -0.01
N PHE A 1082 9.26 31.01 0.05
CA PHE A 1082 8.48 30.30 -0.97
C PHE A 1082 8.76 30.74 -2.42
N PRO A 1083 8.67 32.03 -2.81
CA PRO A 1083 8.89 32.43 -4.20
C PRO A 1083 10.30 32.14 -4.73
N ASN A 1084 11.33 32.25 -3.87
CA ASN A 1084 12.72 31.99 -4.26
C ASN A 1084 12.92 30.50 -4.58
N VAL A 1085 12.42 29.60 -3.71
CA VAL A 1085 12.53 28.15 -3.92
C VAL A 1085 11.69 27.69 -5.11
N VAL A 1086 10.51 28.29 -5.32
CA VAL A 1086 9.70 28.01 -6.52
C VAL A 1086 10.45 28.38 -7.80
N SER A 1087 11.13 29.53 -7.84
CA SER A 1087 11.95 29.93 -8.99
C SER A 1087 13.00 28.87 -9.33
N LEU A 1088 13.71 28.36 -8.32
CA LEU A 1088 14.69 27.28 -8.47
C LEU A 1088 14.04 26.02 -9.06
N ILE A 1089 12.92 25.56 -8.50
CA ILE A 1089 12.19 24.38 -8.98
C ILE A 1089 11.76 24.54 -10.44
N THR A 1090 11.17 25.69 -10.80
CA THR A 1090 10.63 25.91 -12.15
C THR A 1090 11.70 26.01 -13.24
N SER A 1091 12.95 26.24 -12.86
CA SER A 1091 14.11 26.20 -13.78
C SER A 1091 14.65 24.79 -14.02
N ALA A 1092 14.27 23.82 -13.19
CA ALA A 1092 14.65 22.42 -13.35
C ALA A 1092 13.81 21.73 -14.45
N ARG A 1093 14.31 20.61 -14.97
CA ARG A 1093 13.52 19.76 -15.87
C ARG A 1093 12.30 19.19 -15.11
N PRO A 1094 11.09 19.16 -15.71
CA PRO A 1094 9.95 18.44 -15.13
C PRO A 1094 10.27 16.95 -14.96
N ILE A 1095 9.96 16.41 -13.78
CA ILE A 1095 10.09 14.96 -13.49
C ILE A 1095 8.71 14.32 -13.39
N THR A 1096 8.63 12.99 -13.45
CA THR A 1096 7.34 12.30 -13.25
C THR A 1096 7.01 12.18 -11.77
N LEU A 1097 5.93 12.82 -11.34
CA LEU A 1097 5.43 12.82 -9.96
C LEU A 1097 4.15 11.99 -9.86
N GLU A 1098 4.25 10.81 -9.26
CA GLU A 1098 3.09 10.02 -8.84
C GLU A 1098 2.62 10.48 -7.45
N ASN A 1099 1.35 10.85 -7.30
CA ASN A 1099 0.70 11.12 -6.00
C ASN A 1099 1.49 12.08 -5.09
N ASN A 1100 1.61 13.35 -5.50
CA ASN A 1100 2.27 14.42 -4.74
C ASN A 1100 1.28 15.25 -3.89
N VAL A 1101 1.48 15.37 -2.57
CA VAL A 1101 0.52 16.07 -1.70
C VAL A 1101 0.58 17.60 -1.75
N VAL A 1102 1.51 18.21 -2.49
CA VAL A 1102 1.71 19.67 -2.50
C VAL A 1102 0.46 20.45 -2.93
N PRO A 1103 -0.25 20.10 -4.02
CA PRO A 1103 -1.50 20.78 -4.37
C PRO A 1103 -2.56 20.67 -3.25
N TYR A 1104 -2.66 19.52 -2.58
CA TYR A 1104 -3.53 19.35 -1.42
C TYR A 1104 -3.16 20.31 -0.28
N LEU A 1105 -1.86 20.43 0.05
CA LEU A 1105 -1.39 21.29 1.15
C LEU A 1105 -1.50 22.79 0.83
N LEU A 1106 -1.36 23.18 -0.44
CA LEU A 1106 -1.46 24.58 -0.86
C LEU A 1106 -2.90 25.08 -1.01
N ARG A 1107 -3.90 24.20 -1.21
CA ARG A 1107 -5.29 24.60 -1.51
C ARG A 1107 -5.89 25.61 -0.53
N GLU A 1108 -5.50 25.53 0.75
CA GLU A 1108 -5.98 26.38 1.84
C GLU A 1108 -4.90 27.35 2.35
N SER A 1109 -3.67 27.24 1.83
CA SER A 1109 -2.55 28.06 2.28
C SER A 1109 -2.73 29.54 1.90
N GLY A 1110 -2.32 30.43 2.81
CA GLY A 1110 -2.24 31.88 2.55
C GLY A 1110 -1.12 32.26 1.57
N LEU A 1111 -0.16 31.35 1.31
CA LEU A 1111 0.92 31.56 0.34
C LEU A 1111 0.40 31.78 -1.09
N VAL A 1112 -0.70 31.09 -1.45
CA VAL A 1112 -1.35 31.18 -2.76
C VAL A 1112 -1.74 32.62 -3.09
N THR A 1113 -2.37 33.32 -2.15
CA THR A 1113 -2.82 34.69 -2.32
C THR A 1113 -1.71 35.70 -2.05
N LYS A 1114 -0.71 35.36 -1.22
CA LYS A 1114 0.42 36.24 -0.92
C LYS A 1114 1.43 36.30 -2.08
N PHE A 1115 1.65 35.19 -2.78
CA PHE A 1115 2.60 35.06 -3.89
C PHE A 1115 1.92 34.41 -5.12
N PRO A 1116 0.99 35.12 -5.78
CA PRO A 1116 0.18 34.56 -6.87
C PRO A 1116 1.03 34.16 -8.09
N ASP A 1117 1.99 34.98 -8.51
CA ASP A 1117 2.85 34.70 -9.67
C ASP A 1117 3.72 33.45 -9.48
N ALA A 1118 4.33 33.31 -8.29
CA ALA A 1118 5.14 32.13 -7.95
C ALA A 1118 4.24 30.88 -7.92
N THR A 1119 3.07 30.99 -7.29
CA THR A 1119 2.11 29.87 -7.23
C THR A 1119 1.66 29.44 -8.63
N ALA A 1120 1.35 30.38 -9.54
CA ALA A 1120 0.97 30.06 -10.91
C ALA A 1120 2.11 29.35 -11.67
N ARG A 1121 3.35 29.81 -11.55
CA ARG A 1121 4.53 29.14 -12.15
C ARG A 1121 4.75 27.73 -11.59
N LEU A 1122 4.54 27.55 -10.29
CA LEU A 1122 4.60 26.24 -9.65
C LEU A 1122 3.52 25.31 -10.18
N LEU A 1123 2.28 25.78 -10.35
CA LEU A 1123 1.20 24.98 -10.92
C LEU A 1123 1.48 24.58 -12.37
N VAL A 1124 2.03 25.48 -13.19
CA VAL A 1124 2.48 25.16 -14.55
C VAL A 1124 3.54 24.05 -14.51
N TYR A 1125 4.56 24.16 -13.67
CA TYR A 1125 5.59 23.13 -13.53
C TYR A 1125 5.03 21.79 -13.03
N LEU A 1126 4.17 21.81 -12.01
CA LEU A 1126 3.53 20.62 -11.45
C LEU A 1126 2.60 19.96 -12.46
N SER A 1127 1.89 20.72 -13.28
CA SER A 1127 1.03 20.16 -14.33
C SER A 1127 1.83 19.35 -15.34
N GLN A 1128 3.04 19.81 -15.70
CA GLN A 1128 3.96 19.09 -16.60
C GLN A 1128 4.54 17.83 -15.93
N SER A 1129 4.68 17.86 -14.61
CA SER A 1129 5.35 16.82 -13.82
C SER A 1129 4.41 15.72 -13.30
N ILE A 1130 3.15 16.03 -13.00
CA ILE A 1130 2.21 15.08 -12.38
C ILE A 1130 1.69 14.07 -13.41
N SER A 1131 1.82 12.78 -13.09
CA SER A 1131 1.25 11.65 -13.84
C SER A 1131 -0.13 11.22 -13.35
N THR A 1132 -0.44 11.40 -12.06
CA THR A 1132 -1.69 10.93 -11.45
C THR A 1132 -2.71 12.04 -11.15
N MET A 1133 -3.98 11.75 -11.39
CA MET A 1133 -5.06 12.75 -11.39
C MET A 1133 -5.55 13.21 -10.01
N HIS A 1134 -5.20 12.51 -8.93
CA HIS A 1134 -5.75 12.79 -7.59
C HIS A 1134 -5.46 14.24 -7.12
N ASN A 1135 -4.38 14.83 -7.59
CA ASN A 1135 -3.94 16.17 -7.20
C ASN A 1135 -4.55 17.31 -8.01
N ALA A 1136 -5.15 16.99 -9.15
CA ALA A 1136 -5.47 18.01 -10.11
C ALA A 1136 -6.74 18.79 -9.80
N ARG A 1137 -7.68 18.18 -9.06
CA ARG A 1137 -8.78 18.92 -8.43
C ARG A 1137 -8.25 20.07 -7.58
N TYR A 1138 -7.24 19.81 -6.75
CA TYR A 1138 -6.65 20.85 -5.90
C TYR A 1138 -5.92 21.92 -6.72
N MET A 1139 -5.31 21.56 -7.85
CA MET A 1139 -4.71 22.55 -8.76
C MET A 1139 -5.76 23.51 -9.36
N VAL A 1140 -6.94 23.00 -9.73
CA VAL A 1140 -8.07 23.82 -10.20
C VAL A 1140 -8.61 24.71 -9.07
N GLU A 1141 -8.78 24.16 -7.86
CA GLU A 1141 -9.18 24.93 -6.68
C GLU A 1141 -8.19 26.07 -6.36
N ILE A 1142 -6.88 25.81 -6.45
CA ILE A 1142 -5.85 26.85 -6.29
C ILE A 1142 -5.94 27.88 -7.43
N SER A 1143 -6.12 27.46 -8.69
CA SER A 1143 -6.24 28.36 -9.84
C SER A 1143 -7.41 29.36 -9.70
N HIS A 1144 -8.55 28.93 -9.15
CA HIS A 1144 -9.68 29.83 -8.87
C HIS A 1144 -9.38 30.88 -7.79
N ARG A 1145 -8.45 30.60 -6.86
CA ARG A 1145 -8.01 31.57 -5.85
C ARG A 1145 -7.02 32.61 -6.40
N LEU A 1146 -6.43 32.38 -7.58
CA LEU A 1146 -5.49 33.28 -8.24
C LEU A 1146 -6.22 34.33 -9.09
N THR A 1147 -6.77 35.36 -8.43
CA THR A 1147 -7.60 36.40 -9.07
C THR A 1147 -6.80 37.52 -9.74
N THR A 1148 -5.55 37.76 -9.32
CA THR A 1148 -4.65 38.78 -9.86
C THR A 1148 -3.44 38.11 -10.50
N LEU A 1149 -3.48 37.88 -11.81
CA LEU A 1149 -2.37 37.33 -12.60
C LEU A 1149 -2.18 38.12 -13.91
N PRO A 1150 -0.94 38.26 -14.40
CA PRO A 1150 -0.69 38.72 -15.77
C PRO A 1150 -1.44 37.83 -16.78
N SER A 1151 -2.04 38.45 -17.81
CA SER A 1151 -2.86 37.73 -18.81
C SER A 1151 -2.11 36.59 -19.51
N GLU A 1152 -0.82 36.78 -19.78
CA GLU A 1152 0.04 35.76 -20.37
C GLU A 1152 0.22 34.54 -19.46
N LEU A 1153 0.47 34.76 -18.16
CA LEU A 1153 0.66 33.68 -17.18
C LEU A 1153 -0.67 32.96 -16.87
N ARG A 1154 -1.79 33.70 -16.88
CA ARG A 1154 -3.13 33.11 -16.76
C ARG A 1154 -3.44 32.20 -17.94
N ASN A 1155 -3.20 32.67 -19.16
CA ASN A 1155 -3.41 31.87 -20.36
C ASN A 1155 -2.51 30.62 -20.38
N GLN A 1156 -1.25 30.73 -19.94
CA GLN A 1156 -0.35 29.58 -19.83
C GLN A 1156 -0.86 28.54 -18.82
N LEU A 1157 -1.31 28.97 -17.64
CA LEU A 1157 -1.88 28.07 -16.63
C LEU A 1157 -3.15 27.39 -17.14
N ASP A 1158 -4.06 28.15 -17.73
CA ASP A 1158 -5.34 27.64 -18.22
C ASP A 1158 -5.13 26.64 -19.37
N GLU A 1159 -4.16 26.90 -20.27
CA GLU A 1159 -3.77 26.00 -21.36
C GLU A 1159 -3.14 24.69 -20.86
N GLU A 1160 -2.31 24.74 -19.81
CA GLU A 1160 -1.72 23.53 -19.19
C GLU A 1160 -2.76 22.68 -18.44
N LEU A 1161 -3.67 23.33 -17.71
CA LEU A 1161 -4.78 22.64 -17.04
C LEU A 1161 -5.72 22.01 -18.08
N ALA A 1162 -6.04 22.71 -19.16
CA ALA A 1162 -6.82 22.17 -20.28
C ALA A 1162 -6.09 21.02 -20.99
N ARG A 1163 -4.76 21.07 -21.13
CA ARG A 1163 -3.95 19.97 -21.69
C ARG A 1163 -4.01 18.71 -20.84
N LYS A 1164 -4.20 18.87 -19.54
CA LYS A 1164 -4.47 17.77 -18.61
C LYS A 1164 -5.97 17.48 -18.49
N GLY A 1165 -6.81 17.99 -19.38
CA GLY A 1165 -8.24 17.65 -19.48
C GLY A 1165 -9.12 18.26 -18.38
N PHE A 1166 -8.64 19.27 -17.64
CA PHE A 1166 -9.46 19.99 -16.66
C PHE A 1166 -10.22 21.12 -17.33
N THR A 1167 -11.49 21.29 -16.94
CA THR A 1167 -12.30 22.46 -17.31
C THR A 1167 -11.85 23.65 -16.48
N VAL A 1168 -11.40 24.70 -17.17
CA VAL A 1168 -10.90 25.94 -16.57
C VAL A 1168 -11.90 27.07 -16.72
#